data_AF-A0A933JMH8-F1
#
_entry.id   AF-A0A933JMH8-F1
#
_cell.length_a   1.000
_cell.length_b   1.000
_cell.length_c   1.000
_cell.angle_alpha   90.00
_cell.angle_beta   90.00
_cell.angle_gamma   90.00
#
_symmetry.space_group_name_H-M   'P 1'
#
loop_
_entity.id
_entity.type
_entity.pdbx_description
1 polymer ?
#
loop_
_entity_poly.entity_id
_entity_poly.type
_entity_poly.pdbx_seq_one_letter_code
_entity_poly.pdbx_strand_id
1 'polypeptide(L)'
;MLALAFLAAPAFVADRAPSEWVANAERAWAQLSAVYLAEAGVPPRPPAPEIRLRIVALKGRHAARSTPGIVQLREGLEPQRLEAVLRHELAHQLLFGSCPEASDDRLFHEAFALTASDELTAWSEPYLSRDRALQILETTEDLDRSDSRRAITRLVLHRLRPGARFSEPLSARIRRCRDGSRWRESMNAKELAGDGFASDSTLVISRHTGEILSSEGPADVPIPFGSTLKPFVLTATSARVSILASGPEWDSCGRHGDPFVGRMDAETALVRSCNGWFLALGRQRRGLDFGPLEPILGGLGLGGSETEASARRTRRRPEEVIGLVPSLTLSPLSLARAYRVLAESHPEILSVLRRVPSEGTLAGLPESAKLSEWAVKTGTVRGVSGEPELGLIVAVDSDLVIVLVRSGRAPRSFASEVFEVRRKLAGSAHEAARVQVLGLVPETSIDVGCGGFGVKLGGPLARFDGWMSFSKISPGESVLCVNGPLMARAKDVPERPYVGILTLSPPPERTRASAEGPKARRARRGSSLLLRTTRLAYVAGVVLAEADELTGWRRELFARVVAHNLEYSPHAGRPVCDTTHCQVFLGTRTGRSEERRALESTRLPWNRWLPFSKGGKEPWSVVRTTAQLELALGSNVSWIELGARPSWVRTVVSGSEIHDEPVEVSCEVLRSALKLPSCPDSVEWSERGATFEGRGEGHGLGLDVRELSSADEDVDGLLRRAFGQR
;
A
#
# COMPACT_ATOMS: atom_id res chain seq x y z
N MET A 1 -8.58 30.55 -43.31
CA MET A 1 -9.64 31.06 -42.43
C MET A 1 -10.99 30.76 -43.07
N LEU A 2 -11.55 29.57 -42.82
CA LEU A 2 -12.92 29.26 -43.22
C LEU A 2 -13.85 29.55 -42.03
N ALA A 3 -14.96 30.21 -42.32
CA ALA A 3 -15.89 30.79 -41.36
C ALA A 3 -16.41 29.79 -40.32
N LEU A 4 -16.13 30.06 -39.05
CA LEU A 4 -16.90 29.55 -37.91
C LEU A 4 -18.29 30.18 -37.98
N ALA A 5 -19.21 29.54 -38.71
CA ALA A 5 -20.63 29.76 -38.48
C ALA A 5 -20.97 29.19 -37.10
N PHE A 6 -20.88 30.02 -36.07
CA PHE A 6 -21.55 29.75 -34.80
C PHE A 6 -23.05 29.65 -35.12
N LEU A 7 -23.60 28.43 -35.14
CA LEU A 7 -25.05 28.26 -35.13
C LEU A 7 -25.56 28.92 -33.84
N ALA A 8 -26.40 29.94 -34.02
CA ALA A 8 -26.95 30.72 -32.91
C ALA A 8 -27.77 29.81 -31.98
N ALA A 9 -27.71 30.08 -30.67
CA ALA A 9 -28.62 29.47 -29.70
C ALA A 9 -30.08 29.71 -30.12
N PRO A 10 -31.02 28.79 -29.83
CA PRO A 10 -32.42 29.01 -30.12
C PRO A 10 -32.95 30.20 -29.32
N ALA A 11 -33.88 30.95 -29.90
CA ALA A 11 -34.63 31.93 -29.14
C ALA A 11 -35.63 31.22 -28.21
N PHE A 12 -35.65 31.56 -26.93
CA PHE A 12 -36.62 31.02 -25.98
C PHE A 12 -37.81 31.96 -25.86
N VAL A 13 -39.01 31.42 -26.10
CA VAL A 13 -40.26 32.20 -26.05
C VAL A 13 -41.12 31.70 -24.91
N ALA A 14 -41.45 32.58 -23.97
CA ALA A 14 -42.41 32.29 -22.91
C ALA A 14 -43.85 32.30 -23.49
N ASP A 15 -44.43 31.12 -23.69
CA ASP A 15 -45.79 30.92 -24.18
C ASP A 15 -46.65 30.41 -23.02
N ARG A 16 -47.27 31.34 -22.27
CA ARG A 16 -47.97 31.05 -21.01
C ARG A 16 -47.05 30.54 -19.90
N ALA A 17 -45.82 31.03 -19.86
CA ALA A 17 -44.86 30.85 -18.76
C ALA A 17 -44.33 32.21 -18.28
N PRO A 18 -43.80 32.33 -17.04
CA PRO A 18 -43.12 33.53 -16.57
C PRO A 18 -41.92 33.90 -17.48
N SER A 19 -41.75 35.19 -17.76
CA SER A 19 -40.66 35.69 -18.61
C SER A 19 -39.26 35.42 -18.05
N GLU A 20 -39.12 35.33 -16.72
CA GLU A 20 -37.88 34.97 -16.04
C GLU A 20 -37.36 33.57 -16.40
N TRP A 21 -38.21 32.68 -16.92
CA TRP A 21 -37.81 31.34 -17.35
C TRP A 21 -36.99 31.36 -18.64
N VAL A 22 -37.15 32.39 -19.47
CA VAL A 22 -36.34 32.59 -20.68
C VAL A 22 -34.86 32.67 -20.30
N ALA A 23 -34.52 33.51 -19.34
CA ALA A 23 -33.14 33.65 -18.86
C ALA A 23 -32.60 32.34 -18.23
N ASN A 24 -33.44 31.58 -17.53
CA ASN A 24 -33.06 30.26 -17.00
C ASN A 24 -32.81 29.25 -18.13
N ALA A 25 -33.66 29.24 -19.15
CA ALA A 25 -33.52 28.36 -20.29
C ALA A 25 -32.27 28.68 -21.12
N GLU A 26 -31.98 29.97 -21.34
CA GLU A 26 -30.75 30.42 -22.01
C GLU A 26 -29.49 29.96 -21.26
N ARG A 27 -29.45 30.14 -19.94
CA ARG A 27 -28.32 29.67 -19.11
C ARG A 27 -28.18 28.16 -19.14
N ALA A 28 -29.27 27.42 -18.97
CA ALA A 28 -29.28 25.97 -19.01
C ALA A 28 -28.82 25.46 -20.40
N TRP A 29 -29.30 26.07 -21.47
CA TRP A 29 -28.89 25.74 -22.84
C TRP A 29 -27.40 25.97 -23.06
N ALA A 30 -26.85 27.10 -22.61
CA ALA A 30 -25.43 27.39 -22.72
C ALA A 30 -24.57 26.35 -21.99
N GLN A 31 -24.97 25.96 -20.78
CA GLN A 31 -24.30 24.90 -20.01
C GLN A 31 -24.37 23.56 -20.74
N LEU A 32 -25.57 23.11 -21.12
CA LEU A 32 -25.79 21.85 -21.85
C LEU A 32 -25.04 21.81 -23.18
N SER A 33 -24.96 22.95 -23.87
CA SER A 33 -24.23 23.08 -25.13
C SER A 33 -22.73 22.89 -24.94
N ALA A 34 -22.16 23.44 -23.87
CA ALA A 34 -20.76 23.21 -23.53
C ALA A 34 -20.48 21.73 -23.19
N VAL A 35 -21.41 21.08 -22.47
CA VAL A 35 -21.34 19.64 -22.17
C VAL A 35 -21.34 18.80 -23.43
N TYR A 36 -22.31 19.04 -24.31
CA TYR A 36 -22.45 18.31 -25.56
C TYR A 36 -21.24 18.53 -26.47
N LEU A 37 -20.80 19.78 -26.63
CA LEU A 37 -19.63 20.12 -27.46
C LEU A 37 -18.36 19.41 -26.97
N ALA A 38 -18.14 19.35 -25.65
CA ALA A 38 -16.98 18.66 -25.07
C ALA A 38 -16.97 17.16 -25.39
N GLU A 39 -18.13 16.52 -25.47
CA GLU A 39 -18.26 15.08 -25.72
C GLU A 39 -18.35 14.71 -27.21
N ALA A 40 -19.19 15.44 -27.96
CA ALA A 40 -19.47 15.19 -29.37
C ALA A 40 -18.38 15.77 -30.30
N GLY A 41 -17.63 16.77 -29.84
CA GLY A 41 -16.64 17.49 -30.63
C GLY A 41 -17.22 18.40 -31.71
N VAL A 42 -18.54 18.61 -31.71
CA VAL A 42 -19.26 19.49 -32.64
C VAL A 42 -20.30 20.33 -31.89
N PRO A 43 -20.56 21.58 -32.32
CA PRO A 43 -21.55 22.42 -31.66
C PRO A 43 -22.96 21.83 -31.82
N PRO A 44 -23.80 21.89 -30.77
CA PRO A 44 -25.17 21.40 -30.86
C PRO A 44 -26.00 22.22 -31.85
N ARG A 45 -27.02 21.58 -32.42
CA ARG A 45 -27.99 22.23 -33.31
C ARG A 45 -29.34 22.31 -32.61
N PRO A 46 -30.02 23.47 -32.61
CA PRO A 46 -31.36 23.53 -32.05
C PRO A 46 -32.37 22.82 -32.97
N PRO A 47 -33.42 22.19 -32.41
CA PRO A 47 -34.45 21.49 -33.19
C PRO A 47 -35.36 22.45 -33.97
N ALA A 48 -35.42 23.71 -33.54
CA ALA A 48 -36.19 24.79 -34.14
C ALA A 48 -35.50 26.13 -33.84
N PRO A 49 -35.72 27.18 -34.65
CA PRO A 49 -35.17 28.51 -34.37
C PRO A 49 -35.72 29.12 -33.06
N GLU A 50 -36.93 28.70 -32.66
CA GLU A 50 -37.56 29.08 -31.40
C GLU A 50 -37.96 27.86 -30.58
N ILE A 51 -37.70 27.89 -29.27
CA ILE A 51 -38.21 26.90 -28.31
C ILE A 51 -39.25 27.57 -27.41
N ARG A 52 -40.48 27.05 -27.42
CA ARG A 52 -41.60 27.60 -26.66
C ARG A 52 -41.71 26.94 -25.29
N LEU A 53 -41.70 27.74 -24.23
CA LEU A 53 -41.87 27.30 -22.85
C LEU A 53 -43.32 27.50 -22.42
N ARG A 54 -43.99 26.42 -22.00
CA ARG A 54 -45.42 26.43 -21.63
C ARG A 54 -45.67 25.89 -20.24
N ILE A 55 -46.54 26.53 -19.47
CA ILE A 55 -47.16 25.92 -18.29
C ILE A 55 -48.45 25.25 -18.70
N VAL A 56 -48.59 23.97 -18.35
CA VAL A 56 -49.80 23.19 -18.64
C VAL A 56 -50.18 22.30 -17.47
N ALA A 57 -51.49 21.99 -17.38
CA ALA A 57 -52.00 20.98 -16.47
C ALA A 57 -51.66 19.57 -16.99
N LEU A 58 -50.47 19.08 -16.66
CA LEU A 58 -50.04 17.72 -17.01
C LEU A 58 -50.79 16.67 -16.19
N LYS A 59 -51.34 15.64 -16.85
CA LYS A 59 -51.98 14.49 -16.20
C LYS A 59 -50.92 13.55 -15.56
N GLY A 60 -51.26 12.93 -14.44
CA GLY A 60 -50.43 11.91 -13.78
C GLY A 60 -49.29 12.48 -12.93
N ARG A 61 -48.12 11.82 -12.91
CA ARG A 61 -46.95 12.20 -12.08
C ARG A 61 -45.84 12.97 -12.83
N HIS A 62 -46.00 13.25 -14.13
CA HIS A 62 -45.02 13.94 -14.98
C HIS A 62 -44.78 15.42 -14.59
N ALA A 63 -43.55 15.77 -14.21
CA ALA A 63 -43.19 17.16 -13.91
C ALA A 63 -43.09 18.03 -15.17
N ALA A 64 -42.73 17.43 -16.31
CA ALA A 64 -42.65 18.09 -17.59
C ALA A 64 -42.77 17.11 -18.77
N ARG A 65 -42.80 17.66 -19.98
CA ARG A 65 -42.70 16.92 -21.24
C ARG A 65 -42.06 17.79 -22.31
N SER A 66 -41.19 17.19 -23.11
CA SER A 66 -40.60 17.82 -24.30
C SER A 66 -41.08 17.18 -25.60
N THR A 67 -41.38 18.02 -26.59
CA THR A 67 -41.43 17.65 -28.01
C THR A 67 -40.55 18.63 -28.79
N PRO A 68 -40.06 18.31 -29.99
CA PRO A 68 -39.17 19.22 -30.73
C PRO A 68 -39.73 20.65 -30.81
N GLY A 69 -39.00 21.62 -30.26
CA GLY A 69 -39.37 23.04 -30.23
C GLY A 69 -40.35 23.47 -29.12
N ILE A 70 -40.80 22.56 -28.25
CA ILE A 70 -41.77 22.85 -27.19
C ILE A 70 -41.37 22.15 -25.88
N VAL A 71 -41.26 22.93 -24.80
CA VAL A 71 -41.09 22.42 -23.44
C VAL A 71 -42.34 22.74 -22.64
N GLN A 72 -43.00 21.72 -22.09
CA GLN A 72 -44.20 21.84 -21.29
C GLN A 72 -43.88 21.49 -19.83
N LEU A 73 -44.09 22.44 -18.93
CA LEU A 73 -43.83 22.29 -17.49
C LEU A 73 -45.16 22.24 -16.74
N ARG A 74 -45.20 21.46 -15.66
CA ARG A 74 -46.37 21.37 -14.79
C ARG A 74 -46.59 22.68 -14.02
N GLU A 75 -47.85 23.06 -13.87
CA GLU A 75 -48.26 24.15 -12.98
C GLU A 75 -47.94 23.85 -11.50
N GLY A 76 -47.46 24.85 -10.75
CA GLY A 76 -47.19 24.73 -9.31
C GLY A 76 -45.91 23.99 -8.92
N LEU A 77 -44.90 23.92 -9.80
CA LEU A 77 -43.58 23.42 -9.44
C LEU A 77 -42.82 24.45 -8.58
N GLU A 78 -42.21 23.98 -7.48
CA GLU A 78 -41.30 24.78 -6.65
C GLU A 78 -40.10 25.30 -7.46
N PRO A 79 -39.60 26.53 -7.24
CA PRO A 79 -38.55 27.15 -8.06
C PRO A 79 -37.27 26.31 -8.23
N GLN A 80 -36.81 25.65 -7.16
CA GLN A 80 -35.61 24.80 -7.18
C GLN A 80 -35.82 23.53 -8.02
N ARG A 81 -37.04 22.97 -7.99
CA ARG A 81 -37.40 21.78 -8.76
C ARG A 81 -37.64 22.14 -10.22
N LEU A 82 -38.17 23.33 -10.48
CA LEU A 82 -38.39 23.87 -11.80
C LEU A 82 -37.08 23.97 -12.60
N GLU A 83 -36.01 24.52 -12.00
CA GLU A 83 -34.72 24.68 -12.70
C GLU A 83 -34.14 23.33 -13.14
N ALA A 84 -34.13 22.34 -12.25
CA ALA A 84 -33.67 20.98 -12.57
C ALA A 84 -34.50 20.35 -13.69
N VAL A 85 -35.83 20.42 -13.59
CA VAL A 85 -36.75 19.87 -14.60
C VAL A 85 -36.59 20.59 -15.94
N LEU A 86 -36.50 21.92 -15.96
CA LEU A 86 -36.28 22.68 -17.18
C LEU A 86 -34.96 22.29 -17.84
N ARG A 87 -33.88 22.14 -17.07
CA ARG A 87 -32.58 21.70 -17.59
C ARG A 87 -32.64 20.29 -18.18
N HIS A 88 -33.36 19.37 -17.55
CA HIS A 88 -33.63 18.02 -18.09
C HIS A 88 -34.35 18.07 -19.44
N GLU A 89 -35.44 18.83 -19.51
CA GLU A 89 -36.22 18.97 -20.74
C GLU A 89 -35.43 19.66 -21.87
N LEU A 90 -34.58 20.63 -21.54
CA LEU A 90 -33.70 21.25 -22.53
C LEU A 90 -32.60 20.30 -23.03
N ALA A 91 -32.19 19.32 -22.23
CA ALA A 91 -31.28 18.28 -22.70
C ALA A 91 -31.94 17.42 -23.79
N HIS A 92 -33.24 17.13 -23.67
CA HIS A 92 -34.03 16.49 -24.74
C HIS A 92 -34.11 17.36 -25.99
N GLN A 93 -34.39 18.66 -25.85
CA GLN A 93 -34.40 19.60 -26.98
C GLN A 93 -33.06 19.62 -27.73
N LEU A 94 -31.96 19.61 -26.98
CA LEU A 94 -30.62 19.57 -27.55
C LEU A 94 -30.41 18.32 -28.41
N LEU A 95 -30.81 17.13 -27.92
CA LEU A 95 -30.71 15.90 -28.70
C LEU A 95 -31.65 15.88 -29.91
N PHE A 96 -32.89 16.37 -29.81
CA PHE A 96 -33.81 16.42 -30.96
C PHE A 96 -33.22 17.17 -32.15
N GLY A 97 -32.44 18.23 -31.91
CA GLY A 97 -31.80 18.98 -32.99
C GLY A 97 -30.43 18.44 -33.38
N SER A 98 -29.64 17.96 -32.41
CA SER A 98 -28.25 17.54 -32.63
C SER A 98 -28.11 16.07 -33.07
N CYS A 99 -29.15 15.26 -32.85
CA CYS A 99 -29.20 13.84 -33.21
C CYS A 99 -30.63 13.43 -33.62
N PRO A 100 -31.20 14.04 -34.68
CA PRO A 100 -32.60 13.82 -35.05
C PRO A 100 -32.91 12.36 -35.35
N GLU A 101 -31.94 11.58 -35.83
CA GLU A 101 -32.07 10.14 -36.10
C GLU A 101 -32.32 9.31 -34.83
N ALA A 102 -31.99 9.84 -33.65
CA ALA A 102 -32.19 9.19 -32.36
C ALA A 102 -33.49 9.62 -31.66
N SER A 103 -34.34 10.45 -32.28
CA SER A 103 -35.50 11.07 -31.63
C SER A 103 -36.49 10.07 -31.00
N ASP A 104 -36.57 8.85 -31.56
CA ASP A 104 -37.43 7.77 -31.05
C ASP A 104 -36.74 6.87 -30.01
N ASP A 105 -35.44 7.06 -29.78
CA ASP A 105 -34.65 6.31 -28.80
C ASP A 105 -34.81 6.88 -27.39
N ARG A 106 -35.94 6.55 -26.76
CA ARG A 106 -36.30 7.06 -25.43
C ARG A 106 -35.26 6.76 -24.36
N LEU A 107 -34.59 5.61 -24.41
CA LEU A 107 -33.58 5.23 -23.41
C LEU A 107 -32.33 6.08 -23.55
N PHE A 108 -31.84 6.28 -24.77
CA PHE A 108 -30.71 7.17 -25.04
C PHE A 108 -31.02 8.61 -24.60
N HIS A 109 -32.20 9.11 -24.98
CA HIS A 109 -32.67 10.45 -24.61
C HIS A 109 -32.69 10.64 -23.08
N GLU A 110 -33.29 9.71 -22.34
CA GLU A 110 -33.43 9.87 -20.90
C GLU A 110 -32.12 9.65 -20.15
N ALA A 111 -31.26 8.73 -20.60
CA ALA A 111 -29.93 8.56 -20.05
C ALA A 111 -29.02 9.78 -20.29
N PHE A 112 -29.11 10.39 -21.47
CA PHE A 112 -28.43 11.66 -21.75
C PHE A 112 -28.98 12.78 -20.87
N ALA A 113 -30.30 12.94 -20.78
CA ALA A 113 -30.92 14.02 -20.03
C ALA A 113 -30.54 13.95 -18.55
N LEU A 114 -30.65 12.78 -17.90
CA LEU A 114 -30.24 12.58 -16.50
C LEU A 114 -28.76 12.89 -16.25
N THR A 115 -27.89 12.58 -17.22
CA THR A 115 -26.45 12.81 -17.11
C THR A 115 -26.09 14.27 -17.35
N ALA A 116 -26.66 14.89 -18.39
CA ALA A 116 -26.38 16.27 -18.78
C ALA A 116 -27.07 17.28 -17.86
N SER A 117 -28.17 16.91 -17.20
CA SER A 117 -28.89 17.74 -16.22
C SER A 117 -28.29 17.67 -14.80
N ASP A 118 -27.25 16.85 -14.57
CA ASP A 118 -26.67 16.52 -13.27
C ASP A 118 -27.68 15.90 -12.27
N GLU A 119 -28.71 15.20 -12.76
CA GLU A 119 -29.72 14.55 -11.93
C GLU A 119 -29.29 13.20 -11.35
N LEU A 120 -28.19 12.60 -11.84
CA LEU A 120 -27.73 11.27 -11.41
C LEU A 120 -27.62 11.12 -9.88
N THR A 121 -27.27 12.19 -9.15
CA THR A 121 -27.16 12.13 -7.68
C THR A 121 -28.53 12.10 -7.00
N ALA A 122 -29.55 12.73 -7.57
CA ALA A 122 -30.90 12.76 -7.00
C ALA A 122 -31.59 11.40 -7.05
N TRP A 123 -31.19 10.56 -8.01
CA TRP A 123 -31.81 9.25 -8.27
C TRP A 123 -30.97 8.06 -7.79
N SER A 124 -29.85 8.28 -7.09
CA SER A 124 -29.01 7.17 -6.65
C SER A 124 -29.47 6.47 -5.37
N GLU A 125 -30.35 7.10 -4.60
CA GLU A 125 -30.82 6.58 -3.31
C GLU A 125 -32.34 6.30 -3.33
N PRO A 126 -32.81 5.21 -2.67
CA PRO A 126 -32.00 4.15 -2.08
C PRO A 126 -31.28 3.33 -3.15
N TYR A 127 -30.13 2.74 -2.79
CA TYR A 127 -29.35 1.87 -3.67
C TYR A 127 -30.23 0.83 -4.41
N LEU A 128 -29.88 0.55 -5.66
CA LEU A 128 -30.53 -0.45 -6.52
C LEU A 128 -29.47 -1.39 -7.12
N SER A 129 -29.69 -2.70 -7.05
CA SER A 129 -28.77 -3.67 -7.69
C SER A 129 -28.82 -3.55 -9.22
N ARG A 130 -27.72 -3.91 -9.90
CA ARG A 130 -27.63 -3.85 -11.37
C ARG A 130 -28.65 -4.78 -12.04
N ASP A 131 -28.77 -6.01 -11.55
CA ASP A 131 -29.73 -7.00 -12.06
C ASP A 131 -31.17 -6.48 -11.94
N ARG A 132 -31.50 -5.84 -10.81
CA ARG A 132 -32.82 -5.24 -10.61
C ARG A 132 -33.03 -4.01 -11.50
N ALA A 133 -32.01 -3.19 -11.69
CA ALA A 133 -32.07 -2.06 -12.62
C ALA A 133 -32.35 -2.52 -14.06
N LEU A 134 -31.68 -3.58 -14.53
CA LEU A 134 -31.93 -4.17 -15.84
C LEU A 134 -33.35 -4.72 -15.94
N GLN A 135 -33.78 -5.51 -14.95
CA GLN A 135 -35.14 -6.05 -14.92
C GLN A 135 -36.20 -4.95 -14.98
N ILE A 136 -36.00 -3.84 -14.26
CA ILE A 136 -36.92 -2.69 -14.29
C ILE A 136 -36.99 -2.10 -15.71
N LEU A 137 -35.85 -1.90 -16.38
CA LEU A 137 -35.80 -1.30 -17.72
C LEU A 137 -36.25 -2.24 -18.83
N GLU A 138 -36.10 -3.55 -18.65
CA GLU A 138 -36.60 -4.57 -19.59
C GLU A 138 -38.12 -4.75 -19.49
N THR A 139 -38.73 -4.44 -18.33
CA THR A 139 -40.16 -4.66 -18.07
C THR A 139 -41.01 -3.38 -18.09
N THR A 140 -40.38 -2.20 -18.17
CA THR A 140 -41.08 -0.91 -18.10
C THR A 140 -41.09 -0.20 -19.44
N GLU A 141 -42.28 0.21 -19.89
CA GLU A 141 -42.46 1.05 -21.09
C GLU A 141 -42.32 2.56 -20.81
N ASP A 142 -42.44 2.96 -19.55
CA ASP A 142 -42.38 4.37 -19.10
C ASP A 142 -41.08 4.69 -18.36
N LEU A 143 -40.14 5.33 -19.07
CA LEU A 143 -38.83 5.70 -18.54
C LEU A 143 -38.86 6.93 -17.61
N ASP A 144 -39.97 7.67 -17.56
CA ASP A 144 -40.12 8.83 -16.68
C ASP A 144 -40.51 8.45 -15.23
N ARG A 145 -40.77 7.17 -14.98
CA ARG A 145 -41.05 6.68 -13.62
C ARG A 145 -39.81 6.78 -12.74
N SER A 146 -40.04 7.06 -11.46
CA SER A 146 -38.99 7.09 -10.43
C SER A 146 -38.10 5.84 -10.45
N ASP A 147 -38.68 4.65 -10.58
CA ASP A 147 -37.90 3.40 -10.58
C ASP A 147 -37.08 3.24 -11.87
N SER A 148 -37.59 3.69 -13.02
CA SER A 148 -36.87 3.71 -14.30
C SER A 148 -35.69 4.69 -14.26
N ARG A 149 -35.89 5.92 -13.77
CA ARG A 149 -34.82 6.91 -13.61
C ARG A 149 -33.74 6.44 -12.64
N ARG A 150 -34.12 5.77 -11.55
CA ARG A 150 -33.18 5.09 -10.62
C ARG A 150 -32.42 3.97 -11.33
N ALA A 151 -33.09 3.17 -12.14
CA ALA A 151 -32.46 2.09 -12.90
C ALA A 151 -31.47 2.63 -13.96
N ILE A 152 -31.85 3.64 -14.75
CA ILE A 152 -30.96 4.31 -15.72
C ILE A 152 -29.74 4.88 -15.00
N THR A 153 -29.97 5.65 -13.92
CA THR A 153 -28.92 6.24 -13.09
C THR A 153 -27.95 5.17 -12.60
N ARG A 154 -28.46 4.02 -12.14
CA ARG A 154 -27.64 2.90 -11.68
C ARG A 154 -26.73 2.34 -12.78
N LEU A 155 -27.24 2.17 -14.00
CA LEU A 155 -26.47 1.65 -15.13
C LEU A 155 -25.42 2.66 -15.63
N VAL A 156 -25.79 3.94 -15.72
CA VAL A 156 -24.86 5.01 -16.12
C VAL A 156 -23.70 5.12 -15.13
N LEU A 157 -23.99 5.22 -13.83
CA LEU A 157 -22.96 5.30 -12.78
C LEU A 157 -22.06 4.07 -12.74
N HIS A 158 -22.54 2.91 -13.20
CA HIS A 158 -21.72 1.71 -13.30
C HIS A 158 -20.62 1.81 -14.37
N ARG A 159 -20.78 2.67 -15.39
CA ARG A 159 -19.78 2.83 -16.47
C ARG A 159 -19.12 4.20 -16.48
N LEU A 160 -19.41 5.02 -15.48
CA LEU A 160 -18.83 6.34 -15.35
C LEU A 160 -17.41 6.23 -14.80
N ARG A 161 -16.41 6.47 -15.65
CA ARG A 161 -15.00 6.52 -15.22
C ARG A 161 -14.76 7.74 -14.32
N PRO A 162 -13.81 7.68 -13.37
CA PRO A 162 -13.38 8.87 -12.64
C PRO A 162 -13.02 10.01 -13.60
N GLY A 163 -13.49 11.23 -13.31
CA GLY A 163 -13.29 12.42 -14.16
C GLY A 163 -14.16 12.50 -15.43
N ALA A 164 -14.78 11.40 -15.87
CA ALA A 164 -15.68 11.43 -17.04
C ALA A 164 -17.07 11.99 -16.68
N ARG A 165 -17.70 12.66 -17.65
CA ARG A 165 -19.07 13.17 -17.51
C ARG A 165 -20.12 12.19 -18.02
N PHE A 166 -19.83 11.47 -19.10
CA PHE A 166 -20.69 10.42 -19.66
C PHE A 166 -20.07 9.04 -19.49
N SER A 167 -20.91 8.00 -19.44
CA SER A 167 -20.45 6.62 -19.54
C SER A 167 -19.99 6.33 -20.97
N GLU A 168 -19.06 5.36 -21.13
CA GLU A 168 -18.52 5.02 -22.44
C GLU A 168 -19.61 4.69 -23.51
N PRO A 169 -20.66 3.91 -23.21
CA PRO A 169 -21.73 3.67 -24.19
C PRO A 169 -22.48 4.93 -24.61
N LEU A 170 -22.76 5.84 -23.66
CA LEU A 170 -23.40 7.12 -23.97
C LEU A 170 -22.48 8.02 -24.80
N SER A 171 -21.22 8.15 -24.40
CA SER A 171 -20.17 8.83 -25.15
C SER A 171 -20.08 8.33 -26.59
N ALA A 172 -20.10 7.01 -26.80
CA ALA A 172 -20.06 6.41 -28.13
C ALA A 172 -21.29 6.78 -28.96
N ARG A 173 -22.50 6.74 -28.38
CA ARG A 173 -23.76 7.13 -29.05
C ARG A 173 -23.80 8.63 -29.37
N ILE A 174 -23.36 9.50 -28.45
CA ILE A 174 -23.27 10.96 -28.67
C ILE A 174 -22.34 11.27 -29.85
N ARG A 175 -21.17 10.61 -29.92
CA ARG A 175 -20.24 10.80 -31.04
C ARG A 175 -20.80 10.33 -32.39
N ARG A 176 -21.65 9.29 -32.42
CA ARG A 176 -22.29 8.81 -33.67
C ARG A 176 -23.23 9.84 -34.31
N CYS A 177 -23.80 10.75 -33.51
CA CYS A 177 -24.64 11.85 -33.99
C CYS A 177 -23.87 12.81 -34.93
N ARG A 178 -22.54 12.89 -34.81
CA ARG A 178 -21.67 13.68 -35.70
C ARG A 178 -21.63 13.13 -37.13
N ASP A 179 -21.59 11.80 -37.25
CA ASP A 179 -21.19 11.14 -38.48
C ASP A 179 -22.37 10.92 -39.45
N GLY A 180 -23.58 11.37 -39.10
CA GLY A 180 -24.81 11.10 -39.86
C GLY A 180 -25.09 9.61 -40.04
N SER A 181 -24.48 8.79 -39.17
CA SER A 181 -24.54 7.34 -39.22
C SER A 181 -25.98 6.87 -38.97
N ARG A 182 -26.45 5.86 -39.71
CA ARG A 182 -27.84 5.37 -39.55
C ARG A 182 -28.04 4.87 -38.11
N TRP A 183 -28.96 5.51 -37.40
CA TRP A 183 -29.46 5.07 -36.08
C TRP A 183 -30.38 3.87 -36.26
N ARG A 184 -29.79 2.70 -36.56
CA ARG A 184 -30.56 1.50 -36.96
C ARG A 184 -31.29 0.81 -35.82
N GLU A 185 -30.75 0.90 -34.61
CA GLU A 185 -31.26 0.21 -33.43
C GLU A 185 -31.23 1.15 -32.21
N SER A 186 -32.37 1.23 -31.52
CA SER A 186 -32.47 1.94 -30.25
C SER A 186 -31.56 1.33 -29.20
N MET A 187 -30.97 2.17 -28.36
CA MET A 187 -30.18 1.74 -27.22
C MET A 187 -31.04 0.86 -26.31
N ASN A 188 -30.51 -0.31 -25.96
CA ASN A 188 -31.14 -1.19 -24.98
C ASN A 188 -30.42 -1.11 -23.62
N ALA A 189 -31.04 -1.64 -22.58
CA ALA A 189 -30.51 -1.57 -21.22
C ALA A 189 -29.14 -2.27 -21.07
N LYS A 190 -28.87 -3.31 -21.88
CA LYS A 190 -27.58 -4.01 -21.86
C LYS A 190 -26.47 -3.17 -22.47
N GLU A 191 -26.75 -2.51 -23.59
CA GLU A 191 -25.82 -1.56 -24.22
C GLU A 191 -25.50 -0.39 -23.27
N LEU A 192 -26.50 0.22 -22.63
CA LEU A 192 -26.30 1.29 -21.66
C LEU A 192 -25.41 0.85 -20.49
N ALA A 193 -25.51 -0.42 -20.11
CA ALA A 193 -24.70 -1.04 -19.07
C ALA A 193 -23.27 -1.43 -19.54
N GLY A 194 -23.00 -1.52 -20.85
CA GLY A 194 -21.69 -1.73 -21.49
C GLY A 194 -21.00 -3.09 -21.23
N ASP A 195 -19.85 -3.33 -21.88
CA ASP A 195 -18.99 -4.54 -21.74
C ASP A 195 -17.68 -4.28 -20.94
N GLY A 196 -17.01 -5.37 -20.53
CA GLY A 196 -16.15 -5.47 -19.34
C GLY A 196 -14.81 -4.72 -19.26
N PHE A 197 -14.21 -4.77 -18.07
CA PHE A 197 -12.89 -4.19 -17.75
C PHE A 197 -11.74 -5.12 -18.18
N ALA A 198 -10.67 -4.56 -18.76
CA ALA A 198 -9.60 -5.34 -19.36
C ALA A 198 -8.38 -5.57 -18.44
N SER A 199 -7.80 -6.75 -18.64
CA SER A 199 -6.48 -7.29 -18.24
C SER A 199 -6.35 -8.00 -16.90
N ASP A 200 -5.88 -9.25 -16.99
CA ASP A 200 -5.42 -10.05 -15.86
C ASP A 200 -4.15 -9.43 -15.28
N SER A 201 -4.02 -9.50 -13.95
CA SER A 201 -2.81 -9.09 -13.26
C SER A 201 -2.52 -10.00 -12.07
N THR A 202 -1.25 -10.31 -11.87
CA THR A 202 -0.72 -11.01 -10.70
C THR A 202 0.37 -10.15 -10.10
N LEU A 203 0.21 -9.76 -8.85
CA LEU A 203 1.21 -8.96 -8.14
C LEU A 203 1.53 -9.62 -6.80
N VAL A 204 2.82 -9.68 -6.48
CA VAL A 204 3.31 -10.07 -5.16
C VAL A 204 4.26 -9.02 -4.66
N ILE A 205 4.00 -8.50 -3.46
CA ILE A 205 4.94 -7.63 -2.75
C ILE A 205 5.36 -8.26 -1.43
N SER A 206 6.56 -7.93 -0.96
CA SER A 206 6.94 -8.22 0.42
C SER A 206 6.15 -7.35 1.39
N ARG A 207 5.60 -7.97 2.43
CA ARG A 207 4.96 -7.28 3.53
C ARG A 207 5.95 -6.43 4.34
N HIS A 208 7.19 -6.89 4.46
CA HIS A 208 8.23 -6.21 5.25
C HIS A 208 8.75 -4.97 4.53
N THR A 209 9.14 -5.11 3.27
CA THR A 209 9.83 -4.06 2.50
C THR A 209 8.92 -3.26 1.57
N GLY A 210 7.79 -3.82 1.14
CA GLY A 210 6.97 -3.25 0.07
C GLY A 210 7.57 -3.42 -1.33
N GLU A 211 8.67 -4.16 -1.45
CA GLU A 211 9.32 -4.50 -2.71
C GLU A 211 8.40 -5.40 -3.56
N ILE A 212 8.35 -5.14 -4.87
CA ILE A 212 7.66 -5.99 -5.83
C ILE A 212 8.53 -7.22 -6.08
N LEU A 213 8.04 -8.39 -5.67
CA LEU A 213 8.75 -9.67 -5.83
C LEU A 213 8.38 -10.36 -7.14
N SER A 214 7.16 -10.15 -7.61
CA SER A 214 6.66 -10.62 -8.91
C SER A 214 5.54 -9.71 -9.39
N SER A 215 5.53 -9.40 -10.69
CA SER A 215 4.47 -8.62 -11.33
C SER A 215 4.25 -9.13 -12.75
N GLU A 216 3.04 -9.60 -13.03
CA GLU A 216 2.55 -10.00 -14.35
C GLU A 216 1.30 -9.16 -14.68
N GLY A 217 1.21 -8.66 -15.91
CA GLY A 217 0.14 -7.74 -16.31
C GLY A 217 0.27 -6.32 -15.72
N PRO A 218 -0.74 -5.46 -15.90
CA PRO A 218 -0.66 -4.05 -15.53
C PRO A 218 -1.01 -3.82 -14.06
N ALA A 219 -0.01 -3.94 -13.18
CA ALA A 219 -0.19 -3.79 -11.74
C ALA A 219 -0.48 -2.36 -11.26
N ASP A 220 -0.18 -1.37 -12.09
CA ASP A 220 -0.22 0.06 -11.80
C ASP A 220 -1.42 0.78 -12.44
N VAL A 221 -2.20 0.06 -13.28
CA VAL A 221 -3.43 0.58 -13.87
C VAL A 221 -4.57 0.52 -12.85
N PRO A 222 -5.24 1.64 -12.54
CA PRO A 222 -6.38 1.65 -11.64
C PRO A 222 -7.56 0.83 -12.17
N ILE A 223 -8.11 -0.05 -11.33
CA ILE A 223 -9.28 -0.87 -11.63
C ILE A 223 -10.33 -0.71 -10.53
N PRO A 224 -11.61 -1.04 -10.80
CA PRO A 224 -12.60 -1.12 -9.73
C PRO A 224 -12.22 -2.23 -8.75
N PHE A 225 -12.23 -1.91 -7.46
CA PHE A 225 -11.70 -2.81 -6.42
C PHE A 225 -12.75 -3.80 -5.88
N GLY A 226 -14.02 -3.67 -6.29
CA GLY A 226 -15.12 -4.50 -5.80
C GLY A 226 -15.21 -4.52 -4.27
N SER A 227 -15.41 -5.70 -3.67
CA SER A 227 -15.48 -5.83 -2.21
C SER A 227 -14.13 -5.82 -1.47
N THR A 228 -13.00 -5.56 -2.13
CA THR A 228 -11.67 -5.64 -1.49
C THR A 228 -11.38 -4.49 -0.52
N LEU A 229 -12.07 -3.35 -0.59
CA LEU A 229 -11.88 -2.26 0.40
C LEU A 229 -12.81 -2.30 1.62
N LYS A 230 -13.73 -3.27 1.71
CA LYS A 230 -14.58 -3.47 2.90
C LYS A 230 -13.82 -3.59 4.23
N PRO A 231 -12.64 -4.27 4.32
CA PRO A 231 -11.87 -4.30 5.57
C PRO A 231 -11.52 -2.90 6.09
N PHE A 232 -11.26 -1.95 5.20
CA PHE A 232 -10.84 -0.59 5.54
C PHE A 232 -11.98 0.21 6.17
N VAL A 233 -13.23 -0.06 5.79
CA VAL A 233 -14.42 0.54 6.41
C VAL A 233 -14.54 0.17 7.89
N LEU A 234 -14.08 -1.03 8.27
CA LEU A 234 -14.09 -1.45 9.67
C LEU A 234 -13.07 -0.71 10.53
N THR A 235 -12.05 -0.08 9.96
CA THR A 235 -11.13 0.77 10.75
C THR A 235 -11.79 2.04 11.27
N ALA A 236 -12.91 2.45 10.66
CA ALA A 236 -13.73 3.57 11.10
C ALA A 236 -14.83 3.15 12.09
N THR A 237 -15.01 1.85 12.35
CA THR A 237 -16.21 1.30 13.00
C THR A 237 -15.81 0.44 14.19
N SER A 238 -16.53 0.52 15.31
CA SER A 238 -16.29 -0.40 16.42
C SER A 238 -16.82 -1.80 16.08
N ALA A 239 -16.09 -2.85 16.48
CA ALA A 239 -16.49 -4.24 16.26
C ALA A 239 -17.84 -4.63 16.91
N ARG A 240 -18.43 -3.74 17.72
CA ARG A 240 -19.68 -3.99 18.46
C ARG A 240 -20.96 -3.63 17.70
N VAL A 241 -20.86 -3.08 16.48
CA VAL A 241 -22.05 -2.72 15.71
C VAL A 241 -22.69 -3.98 15.12
N SER A 242 -23.93 -4.26 15.54
CA SER A 242 -24.74 -5.36 15.03
C SER A 242 -26.03 -4.81 14.41
N ILE A 243 -26.34 -5.25 13.19
CA ILE A 243 -27.44 -4.71 12.39
C ILE A 243 -28.41 -5.84 12.06
N LEU A 244 -29.72 -5.57 12.23
CA LEU A 244 -30.79 -6.48 11.84
C LEU A 244 -30.96 -6.46 10.31
N ALA A 245 -31.00 -7.64 9.71
CA ALA A 245 -31.19 -7.81 8.27
C ALA A 245 -32.51 -7.20 7.80
N SER A 246 -32.47 -6.46 6.70
CA SER A 246 -33.64 -5.82 6.11
C SER A 246 -33.37 -5.46 4.65
N GLY A 247 -34.22 -5.99 3.76
CA GLY A 247 -34.16 -5.75 2.32
C GLY A 247 -33.36 -6.82 1.55
N PRO A 248 -33.50 -6.83 0.21
CA PRO A 248 -32.93 -7.86 -0.67
C PRO A 248 -31.40 -7.81 -0.77
N GLU A 249 -30.74 -6.73 -0.35
CA GLU A 249 -29.28 -6.63 -0.34
C GLU A 249 -28.62 -7.61 0.66
N TRP A 250 -29.43 -8.21 1.54
CA TRP A 250 -29.04 -9.25 2.49
C TRP A 250 -29.16 -10.68 1.95
N ASP A 251 -29.79 -10.85 0.78
CA ASP A 251 -30.01 -12.18 0.19
C ASP A 251 -28.68 -12.87 -0.16
N SER A 252 -27.68 -12.08 -0.55
CA SER A 252 -26.32 -12.55 -0.83
C SER A 252 -25.44 -12.72 0.42
N CYS A 253 -25.99 -12.52 1.63
CA CYS A 253 -25.23 -12.52 2.88
C CYS A 253 -25.33 -13.83 3.69
N GLY A 254 -26.21 -14.77 3.33
CA GLY A 254 -26.27 -16.07 3.97
C GLY A 254 -25.21 -17.03 3.44
N ARG A 255 -25.22 -18.27 3.95
CA ARG A 255 -24.32 -19.31 3.46
C ARG A 255 -24.90 -19.90 2.17
N HIS A 256 -24.04 -20.26 1.22
CA HIS A 256 -24.43 -20.98 -0.01
C HIS A 256 -25.54 -20.34 -0.87
N GLY A 257 -25.75 -19.01 -0.75
CA GLY A 257 -26.76 -18.28 -1.53
C GLY A 257 -28.12 -18.15 -0.83
N ASP A 258 -28.26 -18.65 0.40
CA ASP A 258 -29.47 -18.45 1.18
C ASP A 258 -29.58 -17.00 1.69
N PRO A 259 -30.80 -16.44 1.81
CA PRO A 259 -30.99 -15.16 2.47
C PRO A 259 -30.58 -15.19 3.93
N PHE A 260 -29.89 -14.16 4.39
CA PHE A 260 -29.59 -14.03 5.81
C PHE A 260 -30.75 -13.41 6.58
N VAL A 261 -31.28 -14.13 7.56
CA VAL A 261 -32.33 -13.66 8.48
C VAL A 261 -31.76 -13.57 9.89
N GLY A 262 -31.72 -12.36 10.46
CA GLY A 262 -31.26 -12.13 11.84
C GLY A 262 -30.36 -10.91 11.99
N ARG A 263 -29.64 -10.84 13.12
CA ARG A 263 -28.64 -9.81 13.39
C ARG A 263 -27.26 -10.28 12.94
N MET A 264 -26.51 -9.41 12.25
CA MET A 264 -25.15 -9.67 11.82
C MET A 264 -24.19 -8.65 12.43
N ASP A 265 -23.09 -9.13 13.00
CA ASP A 265 -21.98 -8.29 13.46
C ASP A 265 -21.01 -7.93 12.31
N ALA A 266 -20.13 -6.96 12.59
CA ALA A 266 -19.17 -6.44 11.61
C ALA A 266 -18.20 -7.52 11.09
N GLU A 267 -17.73 -8.41 11.96
CA GLU A 267 -16.77 -9.46 11.58
C GLU A 267 -17.41 -10.48 10.64
N THR A 268 -18.61 -10.95 10.96
CA THR A 268 -19.38 -11.88 10.15
C THR A 268 -19.75 -11.24 8.81
N ALA A 269 -20.13 -9.96 8.81
CA ALA A 269 -20.38 -9.21 7.59
C ALA A 269 -19.13 -9.12 6.70
N LEU A 270 -17.96 -8.92 7.28
CA LEU A 270 -16.70 -8.90 6.54
C LEU A 270 -16.35 -10.27 5.95
N VAL A 271 -16.44 -11.33 6.77
CA VAL A 271 -16.16 -12.73 6.36
C VAL A 271 -17.05 -13.15 5.20
N ARG A 272 -18.34 -12.85 5.29
CA ARG A 272 -19.33 -13.17 4.25
C ARG A 272 -19.38 -12.16 3.11
N SER A 273 -18.62 -11.07 3.21
CA SER A 273 -18.64 -9.97 2.25
C SER A 273 -20.05 -9.35 2.05
N CYS A 274 -20.85 -9.29 3.13
CA CYS A 274 -22.27 -8.94 3.09
C CYS A 274 -22.53 -7.47 2.70
N ASN A 275 -23.08 -7.21 1.51
CA ASN A 275 -23.40 -5.84 1.07
C ASN A 275 -24.46 -5.16 1.94
N GLY A 276 -25.55 -5.88 2.28
CA GLY A 276 -26.67 -5.34 3.05
C GLY A 276 -26.24 -4.73 4.39
N TRP A 277 -25.30 -5.36 5.09
CA TRP A 277 -24.78 -4.85 6.36
C TRP A 277 -24.04 -3.52 6.20
N PHE A 278 -23.11 -3.40 5.23
CA PHE A 278 -22.38 -2.15 5.02
C PHE A 278 -23.27 -1.02 4.50
N LEU A 279 -24.23 -1.31 3.62
CA LEU A 279 -25.21 -0.31 3.18
C LEU A 279 -26.08 0.19 4.34
N ALA A 280 -26.51 -0.72 5.22
CA ALA A 280 -27.26 -0.36 6.41
C ALA A 280 -26.43 0.47 7.41
N LEU A 281 -25.15 0.12 7.60
CA LEU A 281 -24.21 0.92 8.38
C LEU A 281 -24.07 2.33 7.80
N GLY A 282 -23.92 2.43 6.48
CA GLY A 282 -23.82 3.70 5.76
C GLY A 282 -25.06 4.58 5.97
N ARG A 283 -26.25 3.99 5.95
CA ARG A 283 -27.50 4.71 6.28
C ARG A 283 -27.52 5.20 7.72
N GLN A 284 -27.14 4.36 8.70
CA GLN A 284 -27.09 4.75 10.11
C GLN A 284 -26.09 5.88 10.37
N ARG A 285 -24.96 5.89 9.66
CA ARG A 285 -23.88 6.88 9.81
C ARG A 285 -23.99 8.09 8.87
N ARG A 286 -25.00 8.12 7.98
CA ARG A 286 -25.15 9.11 6.90
C ARG A 286 -23.91 9.19 5.99
N GLY A 287 -23.32 8.04 5.68
CA GLY A 287 -22.14 7.89 4.84
C GLY A 287 -21.23 6.74 5.31
N LEU A 288 -20.25 6.39 4.48
CA LEU A 288 -19.15 5.50 4.87
C LEU A 288 -17.82 6.17 4.51
N ASP A 289 -16.79 5.85 5.30
CA ASP A 289 -15.43 6.30 5.09
C ASP A 289 -14.45 5.16 5.45
N PHE A 290 -13.17 5.35 5.14
CA PHE A 290 -12.10 4.42 5.50
C PHE A 290 -11.36 4.83 6.79
N GLY A 291 -11.99 5.68 7.63
CA GLY A 291 -11.49 6.07 8.93
C GLY A 291 -10.06 6.63 8.89
N PRO A 292 -9.17 6.20 9.81
CA PRO A 292 -7.78 6.65 9.83
C PRO A 292 -6.98 6.30 8.56
N LEU A 293 -7.42 5.31 7.77
CA LEU A 293 -6.75 4.91 6.52
C LEU A 293 -7.14 5.75 5.31
N GLU A 294 -8.15 6.61 5.42
CA GLU A 294 -8.62 7.48 4.34
C GLU A 294 -7.50 8.31 3.68
N PRO A 295 -6.60 9.00 4.42
CA PRO A 295 -5.50 9.77 3.80
C PRO A 295 -4.45 8.91 3.11
N ILE A 296 -4.30 7.66 3.55
CA ILE A 296 -3.33 6.70 2.99
C ILE A 296 -3.88 6.15 1.68
N LEU A 297 -5.15 5.75 1.64
CA LEU A 297 -5.82 5.32 0.40
C LEU A 297 -5.87 6.45 -0.63
N GLY A 298 -6.14 7.69 -0.20
CA GLY A 298 -6.05 8.87 -1.08
C GLY A 298 -4.65 9.07 -1.66
N GLY A 299 -3.60 8.98 -0.84
CA GLY A 299 -2.20 9.04 -1.31
C GLY A 299 -1.77 7.89 -2.22
N LEU A 300 -2.50 6.77 -2.18
CA LEU A 300 -2.33 5.63 -3.07
C LEU A 300 -3.15 5.77 -4.37
N GLY A 301 -3.83 6.89 -4.59
CA GLY A 301 -4.58 7.20 -5.80
C GLY A 301 -6.05 6.77 -5.80
N LEU A 302 -6.63 6.48 -4.62
CA LEU A 302 -8.05 6.14 -4.54
C LEU A 302 -8.92 7.33 -4.99
N GLY A 303 -9.60 7.17 -6.13
CA GLY A 303 -10.56 8.14 -6.64
C GLY A 303 -10.00 9.22 -7.58
N GLY A 304 -8.77 9.08 -8.08
CA GLY A 304 -8.16 10.01 -9.04
C GLY A 304 -7.07 10.90 -8.43
N SER A 305 -6.83 12.06 -9.04
CA SER A 305 -5.84 13.04 -8.54
C SER A 305 -6.19 13.57 -7.15
N GLU A 306 -5.21 14.00 -6.35
CA GLU A 306 -5.46 14.49 -4.97
C GLU A 306 -6.48 15.65 -4.92
N THR A 307 -6.53 16.49 -5.96
CA THR A 307 -7.50 17.58 -6.14
C THR A 307 -8.93 17.07 -6.33
N GLU A 308 -9.13 15.99 -7.09
CA GLU A 308 -10.45 15.36 -7.30
C GLU A 308 -10.88 14.55 -6.08
N ALA A 309 -9.92 13.89 -5.42
CA ALA A 309 -10.16 13.08 -4.22
C ALA A 309 -10.60 13.95 -3.02
N SER A 310 -10.05 15.17 -2.89
CA SER A 310 -10.41 16.12 -1.83
C SER A 310 -11.84 16.66 -1.99
N ALA A 311 -12.26 17.00 -3.21
CA ALA A 311 -13.63 17.47 -3.49
C ALA A 311 -14.70 16.37 -3.30
N ARG A 312 -14.36 15.10 -3.55
CA ARG A 312 -15.28 13.95 -3.36
C ARG A 312 -15.37 13.44 -1.91
N ARG A 313 -14.46 13.87 -1.03
CA ARG A 313 -14.25 13.28 0.31
C ARG A 313 -15.42 13.47 1.27
N THR A 314 -16.23 14.51 1.08
CA THR A 314 -17.33 14.87 1.99
C THR A 314 -18.67 14.21 1.65
N ARG A 315 -18.77 13.44 0.55
CA ARG A 315 -20.06 12.86 0.07
C ARG A 315 -19.92 11.48 -0.61
N ARG A 316 -19.00 10.61 -0.20
CA ARG A 316 -18.94 9.25 -0.78
C ARG A 316 -20.14 8.43 -0.35
N ARG A 317 -20.84 7.85 -1.33
CA ARG A 317 -22.01 7.01 -1.05
C ARG A 317 -21.56 5.63 -0.57
N PRO A 318 -22.33 4.97 0.31
CA PRO A 318 -21.97 3.66 0.84
C PRO A 318 -21.65 2.62 -0.24
N GLU A 319 -22.41 2.59 -1.34
CA GLU A 319 -22.23 1.67 -2.47
C GLU A 319 -20.93 1.89 -3.26
N GLU A 320 -20.38 3.10 -3.26
CA GLU A 320 -19.09 3.40 -3.88
C GLU A 320 -17.95 2.89 -3.02
N VAL A 321 -18.03 3.16 -1.71
CA VAL A 321 -17.02 2.77 -0.71
C VAL A 321 -16.86 1.25 -0.63
N ILE A 322 -17.95 0.49 -0.76
CA ILE A 322 -17.91 -0.98 -0.75
C ILE A 322 -17.75 -1.62 -2.14
N GLY A 323 -17.56 -0.80 -3.18
CA GLY A 323 -17.25 -1.20 -4.55
C GLY A 323 -18.38 -1.90 -5.30
N LEU A 324 -19.64 -1.54 -5.01
CA LEU A 324 -20.80 -1.90 -5.83
C LEU A 324 -20.94 -0.99 -7.05
N VAL A 325 -20.44 0.23 -6.95
CA VAL A 325 -20.31 1.17 -8.07
C VAL A 325 -18.82 1.35 -8.36
N PRO A 326 -18.35 1.17 -9.60
CA PRO A 326 -16.95 1.30 -9.98
C PRO A 326 -16.50 2.76 -10.16
N SER A 327 -17.12 3.70 -9.44
CA SER A 327 -16.77 5.14 -9.47
C SER A 327 -15.47 5.45 -8.73
N LEU A 328 -14.99 4.51 -7.93
CA LEU A 328 -13.70 4.52 -7.27
C LEU A 328 -12.84 3.38 -7.80
N THR A 329 -11.57 3.70 -8.08
CA THR A 329 -10.60 2.76 -8.63
C THR A 329 -9.32 2.79 -7.81
N LEU A 330 -8.62 1.66 -7.77
CA LEU A 330 -7.30 1.52 -7.18
C LEU A 330 -6.50 0.52 -8.01
N SER A 331 -5.21 0.77 -8.25
CA SER A 331 -4.38 -0.20 -8.98
C SER A 331 -4.06 -1.43 -8.11
N PRO A 332 -3.79 -2.61 -8.70
CA PRO A 332 -3.33 -3.77 -7.94
C PRO A 332 -2.15 -3.48 -6.99
N LEU A 333 -1.20 -2.66 -7.42
CA LEU A 333 -0.05 -2.23 -6.62
C LEU A 333 -0.45 -1.34 -5.45
N SER A 334 -1.32 -0.37 -5.69
CA SER A 334 -1.85 0.46 -4.62
C SER A 334 -2.69 -0.35 -3.63
N LEU A 335 -3.46 -1.34 -4.12
CA LEU A 335 -4.23 -2.25 -3.27
C LEU A 335 -3.30 -3.12 -2.40
N ALA A 336 -2.23 -3.68 -2.97
CA ALA A 336 -1.24 -4.45 -2.22
C ALA A 336 -0.56 -3.61 -1.12
N ARG A 337 -0.15 -2.37 -1.45
CA ARG A 337 0.43 -1.42 -0.50
C ARG A 337 -0.54 -1.02 0.61
N ALA A 338 -1.82 -0.82 0.27
CA ALA A 338 -2.87 -0.55 1.26
C ALA A 338 -3.02 -1.71 2.25
N TYR A 339 -3.03 -2.95 1.75
CA TYR A 339 -3.10 -4.15 2.59
C TYR A 339 -1.85 -4.39 3.44
N ARG A 340 -0.67 -4.02 2.94
CA ARG A 340 0.55 -4.00 3.76
C ARG A 340 0.38 -3.06 4.96
N VAL A 341 -0.13 -1.85 4.75
CA VAL A 341 -0.39 -0.90 5.86
C VAL A 341 -1.49 -1.41 6.79
N LEU A 342 -2.57 -1.99 6.26
CA LEU A 342 -3.64 -2.59 7.06
C LEU A 342 -3.11 -3.72 7.95
N ALA A 343 -2.24 -4.58 7.43
CA ALA A 343 -1.67 -5.70 8.17
C ALA A 343 -0.79 -5.27 9.35
N GLU A 344 -0.19 -4.08 9.27
CA GLU A 344 0.62 -3.52 10.35
C GLU A 344 -0.17 -2.65 11.33
N SER A 345 -1.20 -1.95 10.86
CA SER A 345 -2.00 -1.05 11.68
C SER A 345 -3.17 -1.72 12.39
N HIS A 346 -3.75 -2.77 11.80
CA HIS A 346 -4.99 -3.42 12.25
C HIS A 346 -4.91 -4.95 12.12
N PRO A 347 -3.96 -5.62 12.82
CA PRO A 347 -3.77 -7.07 12.72
C PRO A 347 -5.01 -7.89 13.14
N GLU A 348 -5.90 -7.32 13.95
CA GLU A 348 -7.19 -7.90 14.32
C GLU A 348 -8.13 -8.08 13.12
N ILE A 349 -8.11 -7.14 12.16
CA ILE A 349 -8.90 -7.28 10.92
C ILE A 349 -8.36 -8.41 10.06
N LEU A 350 -7.03 -8.57 10.01
CA LEU A 350 -6.39 -9.69 9.30
C LEU A 350 -6.75 -11.03 9.94
N SER A 351 -6.88 -11.08 11.27
CA SER A 351 -7.38 -12.26 12.00
C SER A 351 -8.78 -12.65 11.54
N VAL A 352 -9.70 -11.68 11.41
CA VAL A 352 -11.05 -11.93 10.86
C VAL A 352 -10.99 -12.45 9.42
N LEU A 353 -10.13 -11.87 8.59
CA LEU A 353 -9.98 -12.28 7.18
C LEU A 353 -9.43 -13.71 7.01
N ARG A 354 -8.73 -14.29 8.00
CA ARG A 354 -8.31 -15.70 7.98
C ARG A 354 -9.48 -16.69 8.05
N ARG A 355 -10.67 -16.23 8.45
CA ARG A 355 -11.90 -17.05 8.45
C ARG A 355 -12.57 -17.11 7.07
N VAL A 356 -12.20 -16.24 6.12
CA VAL A 356 -12.83 -16.19 4.79
C VAL A 356 -12.71 -17.51 4.00
N PRO A 357 -11.57 -18.21 4.01
CA PRO A 357 -11.44 -19.51 3.36
C PRO A 357 -12.35 -20.60 3.93
N SER A 358 -12.62 -20.61 5.23
CA SER A 358 -13.40 -21.66 5.89
C SER A 358 -14.90 -21.33 6.04
N GLU A 359 -15.24 -20.06 6.27
CA GLU A 359 -16.58 -19.61 6.62
C GLU A 359 -17.20 -18.64 5.61
N GLY A 360 -16.39 -18.06 4.72
CA GLY A 360 -16.76 -16.93 3.88
C GLY A 360 -16.89 -17.27 2.39
N THR A 361 -16.60 -16.27 1.56
CA THR A 361 -16.79 -16.35 0.10
C THR A 361 -15.97 -17.45 -0.61
N LEU A 362 -14.94 -17.98 0.04
CA LEU A 362 -14.10 -19.08 -0.47
C LEU A 362 -14.37 -20.41 0.24
N ALA A 363 -15.38 -20.50 1.11
CA ALA A 363 -15.73 -21.73 1.82
C ALA A 363 -16.19 -22.86 0.88
N GLY A 364 -15.90 -24.10 1.27
CA GLY A 364 -16.32 -25.31 0.55
C GLY A 364 -15.53 -25.59 -0.74
N LEU A 365 -14.37 -24.97 -0.94
CA LEU A 365 -13.45 -25.30 -2.03
C LEU A 365 -12.40 -26.32 -1.54
N PRO A 366 -11.90 -27.23 -2.41
CA PRO A 366 -10.78 -28.10 -2.06
C PRO A 366 -9.54 -27.34 -1.54
N GLU A 367 -9.33 -26.13 -2.03
CA GLU A 367 -8.21 -25.27 -1.69
C GLU A 367 -8.40 -24.49 -0.37
N SER A 368 -9.63 -24.43 0.16
CA SER A 368 -9.96 -23.65 1.37
C SER A 368 -9.05 -23.99 2.55
N ALA A 369 -8.77 -25.28 2.76
CA ALA A 369 -7.94 -25.75 3.86
C ALA A 369 -6.49 -25.24 3.76
N LYS A 370 -5.95 -25.17 2.54
CA LYS A 370 -4.60 -24.66 2.28
C LYS A 370 -4.52 -23.16 2.54
N LEU A 371 -5.64 -22.43 2.44
CA LEU A 371 -5.68 -20.95 2.62
C LEU A 371 -5.88 -20.55 4.08
N SER A 372 -5.99 -21.50 5.01
CA SER A 372 -6.30 -21.21 6.42
C SER A 372 -5.30 -20.28 7.12
N GLU A 373 -4.04 -20.27 6.71
CA GLU A 373 -3.02 -19.37 7.25
C GLU A 373 -3.05 -17.97 6.64
N TRP A 374 -3.79 -17.80 5.53
CA TRP A 374 -3.88 -16.57 4.75
C TRP A 374 -5.07 -15.72 5.19
N ALA A 375 -4.82 -14.45 5.44
CA ALA A 375 -5.89 -13.46 5.53
C ALA A 375 -6.32 -13.09 4.10
N VAL A 376 -7.53 -13.49 3.71
CA VAL A 376 -8.00 -13.35 2.32
C VAL A 376 -9.21 -12.45 2.24
N LYS A 377 -9.23 -11.55 1.25
CA LYS A 377 -10.44 -10.83 0.85
C LYS A 377 -10.67 -10.96 -0.66
N THR A 378 -11.90 -11.28 -1.00
CA THR A 378 -12.38 -11.36 -2.38
C THR A 378 -13.09 -10.08 -2.81
N GLY A 379 -13.03 -9.78 -4.10
CA GLY A 379 -13.82 -8.77 -4.78
C GLY A 379 -14.39 -9.32 -6.07
N THR A 380 -15.57 -8.84 -6.46
CA THR A 380 -16.14 -9.15 -7.77
C THR A 380 -16.80 -7.91 -8.32
N VAL A 381 -16.44 -7.56 -9.54
CA VAL A 381 -17.14 -6.59 -10.37
C VAL A 381 -17.98 -7.42 -11.33
N ARG A 382 -19.30 -7.24 -11.30
CA ARG A 382 -20.23 -8.03 -12.12
C ARG A 382 -20.66 -7.25 -13.35
N GLY A 383 -20.81 -7.98 -14.44
CA GLY A 383 -21.33 -7.55 -15.72
C GLY A 383 -22.84 -7.44 -15.78
N VAL A 384 -23.36 -7.23 -16.99
CA VAL A 384 -24.76 -6.92 -17.25
C VAL A 384 -25.62 -8.10 -16.86
N SER A 385 -25.22 -9.31 -17.24
CA SER A 385 -26.05 -10.51 -17.02
C SER A 385 -25.72 -11.21 -15.70
N GLY A 386 -25.06 -10.49 -14.78
CA GLY A 386 -24.64 -10.97 -13.47
C GLY A 386 -23.33 -11.78 -13.47
N GLU A 387 -22.75 -12.07 -14.63
CA GLU A 387 -21.44 -12.71 -14.80
C GLU A 387 -20.32 -11.89 -14.17
N PRO A 388 -19.22 -12.50 -13.69
CA PRO A 388 -18.06 -11.76 -13.24
C PRO A 388 -17.34 -11.09 -14.43
N GLU A 389 -17.18 -9.76 -14.40
CA GLU A 389 -16.29 -9.03 -15.32
C GLU A 389 -14.86 -8.99 -14.80
N LEU A 390 -14.70 -8.78 -13.48
CA LEU A 390 -13.42 -8.88 -12.80
C LEU A 390 -13.60 -9.62 -11.49
N GLY A 391 -12.79 -10.65 -11.28
CA GLY A 391 -12.55 -11.25 -9.97
C GLY A 391 -11.27 -10.70 -9.37
N LEU A 392 -11.29 -10.43 -8.06
CA LEU A 392 -10.12 -10.03 -7.29
C LEU A 392 -9.93 -10.94 -6.07
N ILE A 393 -8.68 -11.27 -5.79
CA ILE A 393 -8.26 -11.86 -4.51
C ILE A 393 -7.08 -11.04 -3.99
N VAL A 394 -7.20 -10.55 -2.75
CA VAL A 394 -6.06 -10.07 -1.97
C VAL A 394 -5.80 -11.07 -0.86
N ALA A 395 -4.59 -11.63 -0.81
CA ALA A 395 -4.17 -12.60 0.19
C ALA A 395 -2.93 -12.10 0.91
N VAL A 396 -2.95 -12.13 2.24
CA VAL A 396 -1.85 -11.66 3.10
C VAL A 396 -1.44 -12.79 4.05
N ASP A 397 -0.15 -13.12 4.09
CA ASP A 397 0.41 -14.04 5.08
C ASP A 397 1.39 -13.30 6.03
N SER A 398 2.33 -14.02 6.64
CA SER A 398 3.38 -13.45 7.49
C SER A 398 4.35 -12.54 6.74
N ASP A 399 4.59 -12.78 5.45
CA ASP A 399 5.72 -12.24 4.70
C ASP A 399 5.33 -11.54 3.39
N LEU A 400 4.16 -11.84 2.84
CA LEU A 400 3.73 -11.50 1.50
C LEU A 400 2.34 -10.86 1.48
N VAL A 401 2.14 -10.00 0.49
CA VAL A 401 0.81 -9.56 0.03
C VAL A 401 0.70 -9.93 -1.45
N ILE A 402 -0.30 -10.75 -1.78
CA ILE A 402 -0.60 -11.21 -3.14
C ILE A 402 -1.90 -10.56 -3.59
N VAL A 403 -1.91 -9.97 -4.78
CA VAL A 403 -3.11 -9.47 -5.45
C VAL A 403 -3.27 -10.17 -6.79
N LEU A 404 -4.39 -10.87 -6.97
CA LEU A 404 -4.79 -11.50 -8.21
C LEU A 404 -6.01 -10.79 -8.78
N VAL A 405 -5.95 -10.47 -10.06
CA VAL A 405 -7.03 -9.91 -10.85
C VAL A 405 -7.24 -10.79 -12.07
N ARG A 406 -8.46 -11.30 -12.27
CA ARG A 406 -8.82 -12.11 -13.43
C ARG A 406 -10.06 -11.55 -14.10
N SER A 407 -9.95 -11.26 -15.39
CA SER A 407 -11.06 -10.85 -16.23
C SER A 407 -11.99 -12.03 -16.49
N GLY A 408 -13.29 -11.78 -16.49
CA GLY A 408 -14.32 -12.78 -16.81
C GLY A 408 -14.50 -13.90 -15.77
N ARG A 409 -13.75 -13.89 -14.66
CA ARG A 409 -13.69 -15.02 -13.70
C ARG A 409 -14.07 -14.60 -12.29
N ALA A 410 -14.84 -15.43 -11.59
CA ALA A 410 -15.14 -15.22 -10.17
C ALA A 410 -13.98 -15.69 -9.28
N PRO A 411 -13.71 -15.05 -8.12
CA PRO A 411 -12.61 -15.42 -7.21
C PRO A 411 -12.51 -16.90 -6.87
N ARG A 412 -13.65 -17.57 -6.67
CA ARG A 412 -13.70 -19.01 -6.37
C ARG A 412 -13.05 -19.88 -7.46
N SER A 413 -13.09 -19.44 -8.72
CA SER A 413 -12.56 -20.20 -9.87
C SER A 413 -11.04 -20.12 -10.04
N PHE A 414 -10.36 -19.26 -9.26
CA PHE A 414 -8.91 -19.08 -9.32
C PHE A 414 -8.25 -19.00 -7.94
N ALA A 415 -8.93 -19.46 -6.89
CA ALA A 415 -8.39 -19.43 -5.53
C ALA A 415 -7.11 -20.28 -5.39
N SER A 416 -6.96 -21.34 -6.18
CA SER A 416 -5.75 -22.19 -6.23
C SER A 416 -4.50 -21.43 -6.65
N GLU A 417 -4.64 -20.39 -7.49
CA GLU A 417 -3.53 -19.65 -8.07
C GLU A 417 -2.72 -18.90 -6.99
N VAL A 418 -3.32 -18.59 -5.83
CA VAL A 418 -2.60 -18.00 -4.67
C VAL A 418 -1.42 -18.90 -4.25
N PHE A 419 -1.62 -20.22 -4.21
CA PHE A 419 -0.56 -21.17 -3.84
C PHE A 419 0.45 -21.38 -4.94
N GLU A 420 0.01 -21.37 -6.19
CA GLU A 420 0.90 -21.53 -7.33
C GLU A 420 1.90 -20.37 -7.38
N VAL A 421 1.41 -19.16 -7.14
CA VAL A 421 2.23 -17.96 -7.00
C VAL A 421 3.15 -18.05 -5.77
N ARG A 422 2.63 -18.45 -4.60
CA ARG A 422 3.46 -18.64 -3.39
C ARG A 422 4.59 -19.66 -3.59
N ARG A 423 4.31 -20.75 -4.32
CA ARG A 423 5.28 -21.82 -4.61
C ARG A 423 6.40 -21.34 -5.54
N LYS A 424 6.10 -20.46 -6.51
CA LYS A 424 7.12 -19.82 -7.36
C LYS A 424 8.07 -18.93 -6.54
N LEU A 425 7.63 -18.45 -5.38
CA LEU A 425 8.41 -17.65 -4.42
C LEU A 425 8.84 -18.47 -3.19
N ALA A 426 9.05 -19.77 -3.35
CA ALA A 426 9.57 -20.62 -2.29
C ALA A 426 10.99 -20.18 -1.89
N GLY A 427 11.34 -20.37 -0.62
CA GLY A 427 12.64 -19.98 -0.06
C GLY A 427 12.54 -18.93 1.05
N SER A 428 13.66 -18.70 1.73
CA SER A 428 13.73 -17.83 2.92
C SER A 428 14.02 -16.36 2.59
N ALA A 429 14.28 -16.03 1.31
CA ALA A 429 14.71 -14.70 0.89
C ALA A 429 13.76 -13.57 1.31
N HIS A 430 12.46 -13.87 1.37
CA HIS A 430 11.39 -12.90 1.66
C HIS A 430 10.97 -12.89 3.13
N GLU A 431 11.48 -13.83 3.94
CA GLU A 431 11.16 -13.92 5.37
C GLU A 431 11.67 -12.68 6.12
N ALA A 432 11.03 -12.39 7.25
CA ALA A 432 11.43 -11.30 8.11
C ALA A 432 12.86 -11.46 8.66
N ALA A 433 13.67 -10.41 8.55
CA ALA A 433 14.88 -10.20 9.32
C ALA A 433 14.66 -9.03 10.30
N ARG A 434 15.08 -9.20 11.56
CA ARG A 434 15.05 -8.13 12.56
C ARG A 434 16.48 -7.77 12.94
N VAL A 435 16.80 -6.49 12.88
CA VAL A 435 18.13 -5.96 13.18
C VAL A 435 18.02 -4.66 13.97
N GLN A 436 18.87 -4.48 14.97
CA GLN A 436 19.03 -3.22 15.67
C GLN A 436 19.88 -2.30 14.80
N VAL A 437 19.41 -1.09 14.46
CA VAL A 437 20.09 -0.18 13.52
C VAL A 437 20.43 1.16 14.15
N LEU A 438 21.42 1.86 13.58
CA LEU A 438 21.91 3.15 14.03
C LEU A 438 22.38 3.12 15.50
N GLY A 439 22.88 1.98 15.97
CA GLY A 439 23.22 1.78 17.39
C GLY A 439 24.33 2.68 17.93
N LEU A 440 25.11 3.32 17.04
CA LEU A 440 26.18 4.25 17.43
C LEU A 440 25.72 5.71 17.47
N VAL A 441 24.52 6.00 16.96
CA VAL A 441 23.95 7.35 16.79
C VAL A 441 22.95 7.67 17.91
N PRO A 442 22.95 8.88 18.48
CA PRO A 442 21.90 9.30 19.41
C PRO A 442 20.53 9.40 18.71
N GLU A 443 19.50 8.80 19.29
CA GLU A 443 18.14 8.78 18.74
C GLU A 443 17.58 10.19 18.45
N THR A 444 17.91 11.16 19.30
CA THR A 444 17.49 12.56 19.17
C THR A 444 18.09 13.29 17.96
N SER A 445 19.07 12.68 17.29
CA SER A 445 19.75 13.24 16.12
C SER A 445 19.35 12.59 14.80
N ILE A 446 18.38 11.66 14.83
CA ILE A 446 17.96 10.88 13.68
C ILE A 446 16.71 11.53 13.08
N ASP A 447 16.77 11.82 11.78
CA ASP A 447 15.60 12.13 10.97
C ASP A 447 15.33 10.95 10.02
N VAL A 448 14.05 10.71 9.73
CA VAL A 448 13.59 9.70 8.77
C VAL A 448 12.70 10.33 7.71
N GLY A 449 12.80 9.90 6.46
CA GLY A 449 12.02 10.42 5.34
C GLY A 449 11.67 9.36 4.32
N CYS A 450 10.70 9.65 3.45
CA CYS A 450 10.22 8.73 2.42
C CYS A 450 10.26 9.37 1.02
N GLY A 451 10.56 8.56 0.01
CA GLY A 451 10.31 8.90 -1.39
C GLY A 451 8.80 8.84 -1.69
N GLY A 452 8.09 9.94 -1.43
CA GLY A 452 6.63 10.00 -1.41
C GLY A 452 6.14 10.30 0.00
N PHE A 453 5.31 9.42 0.58
CA PHE A 453 4.81 9.59 1.94
C PHE A 453 5.11 8.37 2.82
N GLY A 454 5.24 8.65 4.12
CA GLY A 454 5.39 7.66 5.16
C GLY A 454 4.17 7.55 6.04
N VAL A 455 4.10 6.46 6.81
CA VAL A 455 3.02 6.18 7.75
C VAL A 455 3.62 5.86 9.11
N LYS A 456 3.11 6.53 10.15
CA LYS A 456 3.38 6.21 11.56
C LYS A 456 2.29 5.29 12.11
N LEU A 457 2.71 4.22 12.78
CA LEU A 457 1.92 3.10 13.29
C LEU A 457 2.11 2.94 14.81
N GLY A 458 1.21 2.20 15.48
CA GLY A 458 1.31 1.87 16.91
C GLY A 458 0.77 2.94 17.87
N GLY A 459 0.49 4.15 17.36
CA GLY A 459 -0.31 5.20 17.99
C GLY A 459 -1.43 5.64 17.06
N PRO A 460 -1.92 6.90 17.15
CA PRO A 460 -2.81 7.45 16.13
C PRO A 460 -2.16 7.33 14.75
N LEU A 461 -2.82 6.59 13.85
CA LEU A 461 -2.35 6.39 12.49
C LEU A 461 -2.20 7.74 11.79
N ALA A 462 -1.00 8.04 11.31
CA ALA A 462 -0.70 9.33 10.71
C ALA A 462 0.15 9.18 9.45
N ARG A 463 -0.27 9.85 8.37
CA ARG A 463 0.55 10.10 7.19
C ARG A 463 1.50 11.25 7.46
N PHE A 464 2.72 11.17 6.95
CA PHE A 464 3.66 12.28 6.89
C PHE A 464 4.31 12.36 5.52
N ASP A 465 4.63 13.58 5.10
CA ASP A 465 5.32 13.87 3.85
C ASP A 465 6.70 14.47 4.19
N GLY A 466 7.73 14.09 3.43
CA GLY A 466 9.10 14.56 3.66
C GLY A 466 9.78 13.93 4.89
N TRP A 467 10.51 14.75 5.64
CA TRP A 467 11.35 14.32 6.78
C TRP A 467 10.65 14.51 8.13
N MET A 468 10.79 13.53 9.01
CA MET A 468 10.29 13.52 10.38
C MET A 468 11.43 13.23 11.35
N SER A 469 11.57 14.07 12.39
CA SER A 469 12.46 13.77 13.52
C SER A 469 12.01 12.51 14.25
N PHE A 470 12.94 11.59 14.50
CA PHE A 470 12.66 10.35 15.20
C PHE A 470 12.19 10.58 16.65
N SER A 471 12.50 11.74 17.25
CA SER A 471 11.96 12.14 18.56
C SER A 471 10.43 12.24 18.63
N LYS A 472 9.73 12.23 17.49
CA LYS A 472 8.26 12.23 17.39
C LYS A 472 7.65 10.82 17.41
N ILE A 473 8.49 9.79 17.52
CA ILE A 473 8.08 8.37 17.57
C ILE A 473 8.20 7.91 19.02
N SER A 474 7.13 7.35 19.55
CA SER A 474 7.06 6.84 20.92
C SER A 474 7.44 5.35 20.99
N PRO A 475 7.86 4.82 22.15
CA PRO A 475 8.14 3.39 22.30
C PRO A 475 6.94 2.52 21.85
N GLY A 476 7.21 1.52 21.02
CA GLY A 476 6.21 0.66 20.39
C GLY A 476 5.66 1.21 19.07
N GLU A 477 5.78 2.51 18.79
CA GLU A 477 5.42 3.06 17.50
C GLU A 477 6.41 2.64 16.41
N SER A 478 5.90 2.54 15.19
CA SER A 478 6.67 2.17 14.02
C SER A 478 6.47 3.15 12.88
N VAL A 479 7.42 3.22 11.97
CA VAL A 479 7.34 4.00 10.74
C VAL A 479 7.72 3.14 9.54
N LEU A 480 6.98 3.32 8.45
CA LEU A 480 7.29 2.70 7.16
C LEU A 480 7.01 3.66 6.03
N CYS A 481 7.74 3.52 4.93
CA CYS A 481 7.42 4.17 3.68
C CYS A 481 6.50 3.29 2.86
N VAL A 482 5.44 3.90 2.34
CA VAL A 482 4.47 3.20 1.48
C VAL A 482 5.08 2.94 0.11
N ASN A 483 5.91 3.88 -0.36
CA ASN A 483 6.65 3.81 -1.60
C ASN A 483 8.16 3.87 -1.31
N GLY A 484 8.89 2.82 -1.67
CA GLY A 484 10.36 2.79 -1.61
C GLY A 484 10.96 2.70 -0.20
N PRO A 485 12.28 2.94 -0.07
CA PRO A 485 12.99 2.89 1.21
C PRO A 485 12.61 4.04 2.13
N LEU A 486 12.72 3.78 3.44
CA LEU A 486 12.86 4.82 4.44
C LEU A 486 14.29 5.31 4.44
N MET A 487 14.49 6.60 4.19
CA MET A 487 15.80 7.23 4.28
C MET A 487 16.02 7.69 5.71
N ALA A 488 17.15 7.34 6.30
CA ALA A 488 17.54 7.87 7.60
C ALA A 488 18.80 8.70 7.45
N ARG A 489 18.84 9.85 8.14
CA ARG A 489 20.01 10.71 8.23
C ARG A 489 20.26 11.11 9.67
N ALA A 490 21.51 11.35 9.99
CA ALA A 490 21.91 11.91 11.27
C ALA A 490 23.13 12.80 11.08
N LYS A 491 23.42 13.63 12.09
CA LYS A 491 24.64 14.44 12.08
C LYS A 491 25.87 13.55 11.94
N ASP A 492 26.77 13.88 11.03
CA ASP A 492 28.04 13.19 10.76
C ASP A 492 27.89 11.72 10.29
N VAL A 493 26.69 11.31 9.87
CA VAL A 493 26.43 10.00 9.26
C VAL A 493 25.80 10.22 7.89
N PRO A 494 26.37 9.66 6.80
CA PRO A 494 25.76 9.71 5.48
C PRO A 494 24.33 9.18 5.51
N GLU A 495 23.48 9.72 4.64
CA GLU A 495 22.12 9.22 4.48
C GLU A 495 22.12 7.74 4.07
N ARG A 496 21.28 6.94 4.72
CA ARG A 496 21.20 5.49 4.52
C ARG A 496 19.78 5.07 4.14
N PRO A 497 19.62 4.24 3.10
CA PRO A 497 18.33 3.64 2.81
C PRO A 497 18.08 2.46 3.75
N TYR A 498 16.89 2.43 4.34
CA TYR A 498 16.35 1.35 5.13
C TYR A 498 14.99 0.94 4.54
N VAL A 499 15.00 -0.06 3.67
CA VAL A 499 13.80 -0.67 3.13
C VAL A 499 13.20 -1.59 4.21
N GLY A 500 12.09 -1.20 4.80
CA GLY A 500 11.47 -1.97 5.86
C GLY A 500 10.56 -1.15 6.76
N ILE A 501 10.41 -1.63 7.99
CA ILE A 501 9.61 -1.01 9.06
C ILE A 501 10.56 -0.75 10.23
N LEU A 502 10.71 0.51 10.62
CA LEU A 502 11.48 0.89 11.80
C LEU A 502 10.55 1.00 13.00
N THR A 503 10.91 0.36 14.10
CA THR A 503 10.16 0.37 15.36
C THR A 503 11.05 0.88 16.48
N LEU A 504 10.53 1.79 17.30
CA LEU A 504 11.21 2.18 18.53
C LEU A 504 10.95 1.13 19.63
N SER A 505 11.97 0.36 19.98
CA SER A 505 11.95 -0.66 21.02
C SER A 505 13.20 -0.51 21.91
N PRO A 506 13.12 0.33 22.96
CA PRO A 506 14.23 0.56 23.88
C PRO A 506 14.73 -0.76 24.50
N PRO A 507 16.05 -0.99 24.56
CA PRO A 507 16.59 -2.15 25.25
C PRO A 507 16.42 -1.98 26.78
N PRO A 508 16.31 -3.09 27.53
CA PRO A 508 16.15 -3.04 28.98
C PRO A 508 17.31 -2.28 29.64
N GLU A 509 17.01 -1.55 30.73
CA GLU A 509 18.02 -0.79 31.47
C GLU A 509 19.08 -1.73 32.05
N ARG A 510 20.36 -1.41 31.82
CA ARG A 510 21.47 -2.09 32.50
C ARG A 510 21.75 -1.37 33.81
N THR A 511 21.70 -2.11 34.91
CA THR A 511 21.90 -1.62 36.28
C THR A 511 23.35 -1.36 36.69
N ARG A 512 24.35 -1.64 35.83
CA ARG A 512 25.77 -1.38 36.15
C ARG A 512 26.35 -0.26 35.28
N ALA A 513 26.86 0.78 35.96
CA ALA A 513 27.74 1.77 35.35
C ALA A 513 29.09 1.10 35.03
N SER A 514 29.39 0.89 33.74
CA SER A 514 30.75 0.58 33.31
C SER A 514 31.53 1.88 33.15
N ALA A 515 32.83 1.86 33.42
CA ALA A 515 33.76 2.97 33.19
C ALA A 515 34.00 3.27 31.69
N GLU A 516 33.14 2.75 30.81
CA GLU A 516 33.30 2.83 29.36
C GLU A 516 32.79 4.17 28.80
N GLY A 517 33.47 4.65 27.76
CA GLY A 517 33.03 5.84 27.03
C GLY A 517 31.63 5.69 26.42
N PRO A 518 30.89 6.80 26.16
CA PRO A 518 29.49 6.75 25.71
C PRO A 518 29.24 5.91 24.46
N LYS A 519 30.18 5.86 23.50
CA LYS A 519 30.07 5.09 22.26
C LYS A 519 30.19 3.58 22.50
N ALA A 520 31.14 3.14 23.34
CA ALA A 520 31.32 1.73 23.69
C ALA A 520 30.12 1.20 24.48
N ARG A 521 29.61 2.00 25.41
CA ARG A 521 28.38 1.69 26.15
C ARG A 521 27.18 1.52 25.20
N ARG A 522 27.03 2.39 24.20
CA ARG A 522 26.00 2.25 23.15
C ARG A 522 26.18 0.99 22.32
N ALA A 523 27.39 0.70 21.85
CA ALA A 523 27.68 -0.50 21.06
C ALA A 523 27.33 -1.79 21.81
N ARG A 524 27.62 -1.87 23.11
CA ARG A 524 27.26 -3.04 23.94
C ARG A 524 25.79 -3.11 24.35
N ARG A 525 25.11 -1.96 24.47
CA ARG A 525 23.67 -1.88 24.76
C ARG A 525 22.83 -2.28 23.54
N GLY A 526 23.36 -2.05 22.34
CA GLY A 526 22.59 -2.12 21.10
C GLY A 526 21.80 -0.82 20.86
N SER A 527 20.95 -0.84 19.83
CA SER A 527 20.12 0.31 19.45
C SER A 527 18.71 0.16 20.00
N SER A 528 18.03 1.27 20.33
CA SER A 528 16.57 1.24 20.54
C SER A 528 15.78 1.10 19.23
N LEU A 529 16.43 1.26 18.08
CA LEU A 529 15.78 1.17 16.78
C LEU A 529 15.87 -0.24 16.23
N LEU A 530 14.71 -0.84 15.97
CA LEU A 530 14.61 -2.14 15.32
C LEU A 530 14.10 -1.97 13.90
N LEU A 531 14.89 -2.38 12.92
CA LEU A 531 14.44 -2.56 11.56
C LEU A 531 13.91 -3.98 11.38
N ARG A 532 12.68 -4.09 10.88
CA ARG A 532 12.20 -5.31 10.23
C ARG A 532 12.30 -5.14 8.71
N THR A 533 13.07 -6.00 8.06
CA THR A 533 13.29 -6.03 6.60
C THR A 533 13.23 -7.48 6.12
N THR A 534 13.61 -7.78 4.87
CA THR A 534 13.73 -9.17 4.40
C THR A 534 15.12 -9.76 4.72
N ARG A 535 15.21 -11.09 4.87
CA ARG A 535 16.51 -11.77 5.01
C ARG A 535 17.46 -11.41 3.86
N LEU A 536 16.96 -11.35 2.62
CA LEU A 536 17.78 -10.98 1.47
C LEU A 536 18.35 -9.55 1.58
N ALA A 537 17.53 -8.56 1.92
CA ALA A 537 17.96 -7.18 2.04
C ALA A 537 18.96 -6.96 3.19
N TYR A 538 18.79 -7.71 4.29
CA TYR A 538 19.72 -7.72 5.41
C TYR A 538 21.08 -8.31 5.01
N VAL A 539 21.08 -9.53 4.47
CA VAL A 539 22.32 -10.24 4.08
C VAL A 539 23.09 -9.43 3.04
N ALA A 540 22.41 -8.92 2.02
CA ALA A 540 23.04 -8.08 1.00
C ALA A 540 23.65 -6.80 1.58
N GLY A 541 22.99 -6.17 2.56
CA GLY A 541 23.50 -4.97 3.21
C GLY A 541 24.74 -5.23 4.07
N VAL A 542 24.80 -6.36 4.77
CA VAL A 542 25.99 -6.75 5.56
C VAL A 542 27.14 -7.15 4.66
N VAL A 543 26.90 -7.98 3.64
CA VAL A 543 27.94 -8.40 2.69
C VAL A 543 28.53 -7.19 1.99
N LEU A 544 27.72 -6.21 1.59
CA LEU A 544 28.23 -4.96 1.02
C LEU A 544 29.08 -4.17 2.02
N ALA A 545 28.70 -4.12 3.29
CA ALA A 545 29.40 -3.33 4.29
C ALA A 545 30.72 -3.96 4.75
N GLU A 546 30.78 -5.28 4.78
CA GLU A 546 31.91 -6.03 5.36
C GLU A 546 32.84 -6.64 4.29
N ALA A 547 32.35 -6.88 3.07
CA ALA A 547 33.06 -7.68 2.05
C ALA A 547 32.55 -7.42 0.61
N ASP A 548 32.44 -6.15 0.16
CA ASP A 548 31.91 -5.84 -1.18
C ASP A 548 32.73 -6.45 -2.31
N GLU A 549 34.04 -6.58 -2.11
CA GLU A 549 35.00 -7.11 -3.07
C GLU A 549 34.80 -8.59 -3.39
N LEU A 550 34.09 -9.35 -2.54
CA LEU A 550 33.84 -10.77 -2.79
C LEU A 550 32.87 -10.97 -3.95
N THR A 551 33.16 -11.94 -4.80
CA THR A 551 32.34 -12.37 -5.95
C THR A 551 32.15 -13.88 -6.01
N GLY A 552 31.11 -14.34 -6.72
CA GLY A 552 30.90 -15.77 -6.99
C GLY A 552 30.69 -16.60 -5.72
N TRP A 553 31.25 -17.80 -5.69
CA TRP A 553 31.06 -18.75 -4.58
C TRP A 553 31.59 -18.23 -3.23
N ARG A 554 32.63 -17.37 -3.23
CA ARG A 554 33.19 -16.76 -2.01
C ARG A 554 32.20 -15.79 -1.37
N ARG A 555 31.56 -14.95 -2.19
CA ARG A 555 30.49 -14.06 -1.75
C ARG A 555 29.30 -14.85 -1.23
N GLU A 556 28.92 -15.91 -1.93
CA GLU A 556 27.86 -16.82 -1.52
C GLU A 556 28.17 -17.48 -0.17
N LEU A 557 29.40 -17.97 0.04
CA LEU A 557 29.84 -18.54 1.31
C LEU A 557 29.75 -17.52 2.46
N PHE A 558 30.25 -16.30 2.25
CA PHE A 558 30.16 -15.27 3.27
C PHE A 558 28.71 -14.88 3.56
N ALA A 559 27.86 -14.76 2.52
CA ALA A 559 26.43 -14.53 2.67
C ALA A 559 25.73 -15.64 3.48
N ARG A 560 26.17 -16.91 3.35
CA ARG A 560 25.67 -18.02 4.18
C ARG A 560 26.04 -17.84 5.66
N VAL A 561 27.26 -17.40 5.97
CA VAL A 561 27.69 -17.10 7.35
C VAL A 561 26.89 -15.93 7.94
N VAL A 562 26.67 -14.88 7.16
CA VAL A 562 25.84 -13.73 7.56
C VAL A 562 24.39 -14.16 7.83
N ALA A 563 23.79 -14.93 6.92
CA ALA A 563 22.43 -15.44 7.05
C ALA A 563 22.27 -16.38 8.26
N HIS A 564 23.28 -17.21 8.51
CA HIS A 564 23.35 -18.07 9.69
C HIS A 564 23.34 -17.25 10.97
N ASN A 565 24.23 -16.25 11.05
CA ASN A 565 24.36 -15.40 12.22
C ASN A 565 23.11 -14.56 12.53
N LEU A 566 22.24 -14.31 11.56
CA LEU A 566 20.95 -13.65 11.82
C LEU A 566 20.08 -14.44 12.82
N GLU A 567 20.24 -15.76 12.89
CA GLU A 567 19.48 -16.65 13.78
C GLU A 567 20.10 -16.76 15.18
N TYR A 568 21.36 -16.33 15.33
CA TYR A 568 22.10 -16.40 16.59
C TYR A 568 22.46 -14.99 17.02
N SER A 569 21.72 -14.39 17.95
CA SER A 569 22.10 -13.06 18.44
C SER A 569 23.10 -13.15 19.60
N PRO A 570 24.22 -12.39 19.57
CA PRO A 570 25.11 -12.27 20.73
C PRO A 570 24.46 -11.48 21.89
N HIS A 571 23.30 -10.86 21.66
CA HIS A 571 22.54 -10.14 22.69
C HIS A 571 21.35 -10.97 23.17
N ALA A 572 21.34 -11.31 24.47
CA ALA A 572 20.25 -12.06 25.09
C ALA A 572 18.88 -11.41 24.84
N GLY A 573 17.99 -12.14 24.16
CA GLY A 573 16.61 -11.73 23.89
C GLY A 573 16.44 -10.56 22.91
N ARG A 574 17.50 -10.16 22.19
CA ARG A 574 17.48 -9.02 21.25
C ARG A 574 17.96 -9.45 19.87
N PRO A 575 17.48 -8.84 18.76
CA PRO A 575 18.00 -9.14 17.43
C PRO A 575 19.48 -8.74 17.26
N VAL A 576 20.12 -9.18 16.17
CA VAL A 576 21.48 -8.76 15.80
C VAL A 576 21.59 -7.24 15.66
N CYS A 577 22.77 -6.68 15.92
CA CYS A 577 23.01 -5.24 15.97
C CYS A 577 23.91 -4.74 14.82
N ASP A 578 23.69 -3.53 14.31
CA ASP A 578 24.53 -2.91 13.27
C ASP A 578 25.82 -2.28 13.84
N THR A 579 26.51 -3.02 14.70
CA THR A 579 27.76 -2.57 15.32
C THR A 579 28.88 -3.56 15.03
N THR A 580 30.11 -3.12 15.25
CA THR A 580 31.31 -3.97 15.14
C THR A 580 31.32 -5.17 16.10
N HIS A 581 30.37 -5.27 17.04
CA HIS A 581 30.23 -6.43 17.93
C HIS A 581 29.31 -7.53 17.36
N CYS A 582 28.43 -7.18 16.42
CA CYS A 582 27.63 -8.18 15.70
C CYS A 582 28.06 -8.18 14.23
N GLN A 583 27.45 -7.33 13.40
CA GLN A 583 27.74 -7.24 11.97
C GLN A 583 27.52 -5.79 11.56
N VAL A 584 28.41 -5.20 10.78
CA VAL A 584 28.18 -3.85 10.26
C VAL A 584 27.09 -3.91 9.20
N PHE A 585 26.05 -3.11 9.39
CA PHE A 585 24.92 -2.99 8.46
C PHE A 585 24.66 -1.51 8.16
N LEU A 586 25.05 -1.07 6.96
CA LEU A 586 25.00 0.35 6.57
C LEU A 586 23.74 0.71 5.76
N GLY A 587 22.66 -0.03 5.98
CA GLY A 587 21.41 0.12 5.24
C GLY A 587 21.12 -1.07 4.33
N THR A 588 19.89 -1.09 3.82
CA THR A 588 19.39 -2.15 2.94
C THR A 588 19.85 -1.96 1.51
N ARG A 589 20.02 -3.08 0.80
CA ARG A 589 20.34 -3.11 -0.63
C ARG A 589 19.54 -4.18 -1.34
N THR A 590 19.38 -4.03 -2.65
CA THR A 590 18.90 -5.10 -3.51
C THR A 590 19.93 -6.24 -3.51
N GLY A 591 19.50 -7.46 -3.21
CA GLY A 591 20.38 -8.62 -3.21
C GLY A 591 20.83 -9.03 -4.61
N ARG A 592 22.05 -9.56 -4.73
CA ARG A 592 22.55 -10.18 -5.96
C ARG A 592 22.16 -11.66 -5.97
N SER A 593 22.53 -12.35 -7.06
CA SER A 593 22.21 -13.76 -7.25
C SER A 593 22.86 -14.67 -6.20
N GLU A 594 24.05 -14.28 -5.73
CA GLU A 594 24.87 -14.95 -4.73
C GLU A 594 24.18 -14.98 -3.36
N GLU A 595 23.65 -13.85 -2.88
CA GLU A 595 22.93 -13.82 -1.60
C GLU A 595 21.61 -14.60 -1.67
N ARG A 596 20.95 -14.61 -2.84
CA ARG A 596 19.75 -15.42 -3.04
C ARG A 596 20.08 -16.92 -2.96
N ARG A 597 21.10 -17.38 -3.69
CA ARG A 597 21.56 -18.77 -3.62
C ARG A 597 22.02 -19.16 -2.22
N ALA A 598 22.67 -18.25 -1.49
CA ALA A 598 23.06 -18.46 -0.10
C ALA A 598 21.84 -18.75 0.81
N LEU A 599 20.72 -18.07 0.58
CA LEU A 599 19.48 -18.24 1.35
C LEU A 599 18.64 -19.46 0.92
N GLU A 600 18.88 -19.98 -0.28
CA GLU A 600 18.30 -21.21 -0.81
C GLU A 600 19.14 -22.45 -0.48
N SER A 601 20.40 -22.24 -0.09
CA SER A 601 21.35 -23.30 0.27
C SER A 601 21.00 -23.97 1.59
N THR A 602 21.52 -25.19 1.79
CA THR A 602 21.41 -25.90 3.07
C THR A 602 22.03 -25.08 4.20
N ARG A 603 21.30 -25.02 5.33
CA ARG A 603 21.75 -24.35 6.56
C ARG A 603 23.12 -24.87 6.99
N LEU A 604 23.93 -23.97 7.55
CA LEU A 604 25.21 -24.35 8.11
C LEU A 604 24.98 -25.22 9.36
N PRO A 605 25.82 -26.24 9.60
CA PRO A 605 25.57 -27.26 10.62
C PRO A 605 25.80 -26.77 12.07
N TRP A 606 26.52 -25.66 12.27
CA TRP A 606 26.82 -25.15 13.60
C TRP A 606 25.58 -24.56 14.26
N ASN A 607 25.43 -24.71 15.58
CA ASN A 607 24.30 -24.18 16.36
C ASN A 607 24.69 -22.96 17.21
N ARG A 608 25.64 -22.16 16.72
CA ARG A 608 26.24 -21.02 17.43
C ARG A 608 26.53 -19.87 16.47
N TRP A 609 26.86 -18.71 17.04
CA TRP A 609 27.43 -17.59 16.30
C TRP A 609 28.74 -18.00 15.61
N LEU A 610 28.90 -17.59 14.36
CA LEU A 610 30.08 -17.83 13.53
C LEU A 610 30.85 -16.51 13.37
N PRO A 611 31.94 -16.29 14.14
CA PRO A 611 32.68 -15.04 14.05
C PRO A 611 33.35 -14.89 12.68
N PHE A 612 33.52 -13.66 12.24
CA PHE A 612 34.33 -13.33 11.07
C PHE A 612 35.05 -12.01 11.31
N SER A 613 36.17 -11.82 10.65
CA SER A 613 36.93 -10.57 10.74
C SER A 613 37.47 -10.19 9.38
N LYS A 614 37.74 -8.89 9.20
CA LYS A 614 38.33 -8.38 7.96
C LYS A 614 39.66 -9.05 7.64
N GLY A 615 40.49 -9.29 8.66
CA GLY A 615 41.68 -10.13 8.60
C GLY A 615 42.79 -9.58 7.71
N GLY A 616 43.54 -10.49 7.08
CA GLY A 616 44.63 -10.19 6.14
C GLY A 616 46.04 -10.27 6.75
N LYS A 617 47.04 -10.09 5.88
CA LYS A 617 48.47 -10.30 6.20
C LYS A 617 49.32 -9.03 6.17
N GLU A 618 48.71 -7.88 5.88
CA GLU A 618 49.41 -6.59 5.81
C GLU A 618 49.95 -6.21 7.19
N PRO A 619 51.26 -5.87 7.30
CA PRO A 619 51.84 -5.43 8.56
C PRO A 619 51.38 -4.02 8.92
N TRP A 620 51.27 -3.74 10.22
CA TRP A 620 50.99 -2.40 10.75
C TRP A 620 51.88 -2.10 11.96
N SER A 621 52.13 -0.80 12.20
CA SER A 621 52.88 -0.31 13.35
C SER A 621 52.19 0.94 13.92
N VAL A 622 52.02 0.98 15.24
CA VAL A 622 51.23 2.01 15.94
C VAL A 622 51.91 2.43 17.22
N VAL A 623 52.18 3.73 17.35
CA VAL A 623 52.77 4.32 18.57
C VAL A 623 51.68 4.80 19.51
N ARG A 624 51.84 4.53 20.81
CA ARG A 624 51.01 5.08 21.90
C ARG A 624 51.89 5.79 22.92
N THR A 625 51.55 7.02 23.24
CA THR A 625 52.27 7.79 24.25
C THR A 625 52.00 7.25 25.65
N THR A 626 52.88 7.53 26.61
CA THR A 626 52.67 7.17 28.03
C THR A 626 51.31 7.64 28.53
N ALA A 627 50.93 8.89 28.25
CA ALA A 627 49.62 9.42 28.63
C ALA A 627 48.43 8.64 28.01
N GLN A 628 48.58 8.13 26.78
CA GLN A 628 47.54 7.31 26.14
C GLN A 628 47.46 5.90 26.74
N LEU A 629 48.61 5.31 27.09
CA LEU A 629 48.68 4.02 27.77
C LEU A 629 48.04 4.12 29.15
N GLU A 630 48.40 5.15 29.92
CA GLU A 630 47.86 5.36 31.26
C GLU A 630 46.34 5.63 31.25
N LEU A 631 45.87 6.41 30.29
CA LEU A 631 44.44 6.66 30.11
C LEU A 631 43.67 5.38 29.77
N ALA A 632 44.27 4.46 29.02
CA ALA A 632 43.61 3.26 28.52
C ALA A 632 43.71 2.06 29.49
N LEU A 633 44.82 1.94 30.21
CA LEU A 633 45.19 0.74 30.97
C LEU A 633 45.31 0.99 32.49
N GLY A 634 45.26 2.25 32.93
CA GLY A 634 45.45 2.69 34.31
C GLY A 634 46.79 3.41 34.52
N SER A 635 46.91 4.21 35.58
CA SER A 635 48.11 5.01 35.85
C SER A 635 49.37 4.15 36.06
N ASN A 636 50.54 4.68 35.70
CA ASN A 636 51.86 4.05 35.95
C ASN A 636 52.00 2.64 35.37
N VAL A 637 51.65 2.44 34.09
CA VAL A 637 51.95 1.17 33.40
C VAL A 637 53.43 1.10 33.11
N SER A 638 54.10 0.08 33.64
CA SER A 638 55.55 -0.10 33.55
C SER A 638 55.99 -1.10 32.47
N TRP A 639 55.14 -2.09 32.17
CA TRP A 639 55.46 -3.16 31.22
C TRP A 639 54.19 -3.81 30.68
N ILE A 640 54.21 -4.23 29.41
CA ILE A 640 53.15 -5.04 28.76
C ILE A 640 53.84 -6.28 28.18
N GLU A 641 53.32 -7.46 28.52
CA GLU A 641 53.72 -8.73 27.94
C GLU A 641 52.63 -9.22 26.98
N LEU A 642 53.03 -9.58 25.77
CA LEU A 642 52.12 -10.12 24.76
C LEU A 642 52.12 -11.64 24.79
N GLY A 643 50.94 -12.23 24.67
CA GLY A 643 50.70 -13.67 24.66
C GLY A 643 49.24 -13.97 24.36
N ALA A 644 48.80 -15.21 24.56
CA ALA A 644 47.40 -15.59 24.35
C ALA A 644 46.43 -14.73 25.20
N ARG A 645 46.89 -14.27 26.36
CA ARG A 645 46.22 -13.31 27.24
C ARG A 645 47.25 -12.26 27.65
N PRO A 646 47.26 -11.08 26.99
CA PRO A 646 48.23 -10.04 27.32
C PRO A 646 48.08 -9.59 28.77
N SER A 647 49.22 -9.32 29.39
CA SER A 647 49.31 -8.86 30.77
C SER A 647 50.11 -7.58 30.87
N TRP A 648 49.82 -6.76 31.87
CA TRP A 648 50.65 -5.60 32.22
C TRP A 648 50.67 -5.39 33.71
N VAL A 649 51.69 -4.67 34.17
CA VAL A 649 51.80 -4.25 35.57
C VAL A 649 51.45 -2.78 35.65
N ARG A 650 50.57 -2.45 36.60
CA ARG A 650 50.28 -1.06 36.99
C ARG A 650 50.63 -0.85 38.45
N THR A 651 51.19 0.31 38.77
CA THR A 651 51.43 0.70 40.16
C THR A 651 50.18 1.37 40.74
N VAL A 652 49.55 0.74 41.72
CA VAL A 652 48.34 1.23 42.39
C VAL A 652 48.69 1.88 43.72
N VAL A 653 48.12 3.06 43.95
CA VAL A 653 48.19 3.74 45.25
C VAL A 653 46.84 3.58 45.95
N SER A 654 46.80 2.78 47.01
CA SER A 654 45.61 2.57 47.83
C SER A 654 45.88 3.04 49.25
N GLY A 655 45.42 4.25 49.59
CA GLY A 655 45.77 4.89 50.86
C GLY A 655 47.25 5.29 50.89
N SER A 656 48.01 4.72 51.83
CA SER A 656 49.47 4.92 51.96
C SER A 656 50.32 3.80 51.35
N GLU A 657 49.70 2.74 50.81
CA GLU A 657 50.41 1.62 50.21
C GLU A 657 50.53 1.78 48.69
N ILE A 658 51.76 1.64 48.20
CA ILE A 658 52.11 1.56 46.78
C ILE A 658 52.44 0.10 46.50
N HIS A 659 51.67 -0.55 45.64
CA HIS A 659 51.94 -1.92 45.20
C HIS A 659 51.66 -2.09 43.72
N ASP A 660 52.34 -3.05 43.12
CA ASP A 660 52.18 -3.40 41.72
C ASP A 660 51.06 -4.45 41.58
N GLU A 661 50.09 -4.14 40.73
CA GLU A 661 48.98 -5.04 40.41
C GLU A 661 49.14 -5.56 38.98
N PRO A 662 49.35 -6.88 38.80
CA PRO A 662 49.32 -7.49 37.47
C PRO A 662 47.88 -7.58 36.98
N VAL A 663 47.63 -7.10 35.76
CA VAL A 663 46.34 -7.17 35.10
C VAL A 663 46.48 -8.06 33.87
N GLU A 664 45.71 -9.14 33.83
CA GLU A 664 45.65 -10.06 32.69
C GLU A 664 44.28 -9.97 32.01
N VAL A 665 44.25 -9.78 30.70
CA VAL A 665 43.01 -9.64 29.92
C VAL A 665 43.06 -10.43 28.62
N SER A 666 41.93 -10.56 27.93
CA SER A 666 41.96 -11.05 26.55
C SER A 666 42.60 -10.01 25.64
N CYS A 667 43.27 -10.46 24.58
CA CYS A 667 43.90 -9.55 23.63
C CYS A 667 42.92 -8.54 23.02
N GLU A 668 41.66 -8.92 22.84
CA GLU A 668 40.61 -8.02 22.35
C GLU A 668 40.38 -6.82 23.28
N VAL A 669 40.54 -6.98 24.61
CA VAL A 669 40.45 -5.87 25.57
C VAL A 669 41.61 -4.90 25.37
N LEU A 670 42.84 -5.41 25.24
CA LEU A 670 44.03 -4.59 24.97
C LEU A 670 43.90 -3.85 23.62
N ARG A 671 43.56 -4.57 22.56
CA ARG A 671 43.34 -4.03 21.21
C ARG A 671 42.30 -2.91 21.21
N SER A 672 41.16 -3.14 21.85
CA SER A 672 40.07 -2.17 21.95
C SER A 672 40.45 -0.94 22.77
N ALA A 673 41.11 -1.12 23.93
CA ALA A 673 41.54 -0.03 24.80
C ALA A 673 42.55 0.89 24.10
N LEU A 674 43.52 0.30 23.39
CA LEU A 674 44.57 1.01 22.68
C LEU A 674 44.22 1.36 21.23
N LYS A 675 43.03 1.01 20.75
CA LYS A 675 42.58 1.23 19.35
C LYS A 675 43.60 0.68 18.33
N LEU A 676 44.06 -0.55 18.52
CA LEU A 676 45.00 -1.22 17.60
C LEU A 676 44.23 -1.89 16.44
N PRO A 677 44.84 -2.01 15.24
CA PRO A 677 44.19 -2.64 14.08
C PRO A 677 43.81 -4.11 14.33
N SER A 678 44.73 -4.90 14.89
CA SER A 678 44.53 -6.28 15.32
C SER A 678 45.26 -6.53 16.65
N CYS A 679 45.26 -7.78 17.11
CA CYS A 679 46.13 -8.18 18.21
C CYS A 679 47.60 -7.98 17.83
N PRO A 680 48.39 -7.24 18.62
CA PRO A 680 49.80 -7.02 18.32
C PRO A 680 50.59 -8.33 18.45
N ASP A 681 51.55 -8.51 17.54
CA ASP A 681 52.54 -9.58 17.58
C ASP A 681 53.73 -9.18 18.45
N SER A 682 54.08 -7.90 18.49
CA SER A 682 55.20 -7.36 19.28
C SER A 682 54.87 -5.99 19.89
N VAL A 683 55.58 -5.67 20.98
CA VAL A 683 55.56 -4.36 21.62
C VAL A 683 57.00 -3.95 21.97
N GLU A 684 57.38 -2.74 21.58
CA GLU A 684 58.67 -2.14 21.91
C GLU A 684 58.46 -0.91 22.81
N TRP A 685 59.06 -0.93 23.99
CA TRP A 685 58.99 0.18 24.95
C TRP A 685 60.04 1.24 24.66
N SER A 686 59.67 2.50 24.87
CA SER A 686 60.54 3.67 24.76
C SER A 686 60.24 4.66 25.89
N GLU A 687 61.12 5.63 26.12
CA GLU A 687 60.90 6.70 27.11
C GLU A 687 59.63 7.53 26.85
N ARG A 688 59.08 7.49 25.62
CA ARG A 688 57.90 8.29 25.21
C ARG A 688 56.60 7.48 25.17
N GLY A 689 56.66 6.17 25.43
CA GLY A 689 55.52 5.25 25.36
C GLY A 689 55.89 3.91 24.72
N ALA A 690 54.97 3.27 24.00
CA ALA A 690 55.19 1.97 23.37
C ALA A 690 54.78 1.94 21.89
N THR A 691 55.56 1.22 21.09
CA THR A 691 55.27 0.92 19.69
C THR A 691 54.72 -0.50 19.61
N PHE A 692 53.54 -0.66 19.03
CA PHE A 692 52.90 -1.96 18.81
C PHE A 692 52.98 -2.30 17.33
N GLU A 693 53.32 -3.54 17.01
CA GLU A 693 53.30 -4.05 15.65
C GLU A 693 52.47 -5.31 15.55
N GLY A 694 51.89 -5.55 14.38
CA GLY A 694 51.12 -6.75 14.12
C GLY A 694 50.73 -6.87 12.65
N ARG A 695 49.83 -7.81 12.35
CA ARG A 695 49.33 -8.05 10.99
C ARG A 695 47.80 -8.09 10.92
N GLY A 696 47.26 -7.66 9.79
CA GLY A 696 45.83 -7.73 9.49
C GLY A 696 44.98 -6.79 10.34
N GLU A 697 43.66 -6.97 10.25
CA GLU A 697 42.67 -6.12 10.92
C GLU A 697 41.56 -6.95 11.60
N GLY A 698 41.13 -6.52 12.79
CA GLY A 698 40.02 -7.13 13.53
C GLY A 698 40.46 -8.07 14.66
N HIS A 699 39.51 -8.86 15.17
CA HIS A 699 39.72 -9.73 16.33
C HIS A 699 40.34 -11.10 16.00
N GLY A 700 40.54 -11.43 14.71
CA GLY A 700 41.22 -12.66 14.26
C GLY A 700 40.51 -13.97 14.62
N LEU A 701 39.19 -13.95 14.84
CA LEU A 701 38.41 -15.14 15.17
C LEU A 701 37.51 -15.53 14.00
N GLY A 702 37.46 -16.82 13.70
CA GLY A 702 36.57 -17.39 12.69
C GLY A 702 37.05 -17.15 11.27
N LEU A 703 36.12 -16.75 10.39
CA LEU A 703 36.40 -16.60 8.96
C LEU A 703 37.15 -15.30 8.68
N ASP A 704 38.33 -15.38 8.05
CA ASP A 704 39.07 -14.24 7.52
C ASP A 704 38.54 -13.88 6.12
N VAL A 705 37.89 -12.71 6.02
CA VAL A 705 37.25 -12.23 4.79
C VAL A 705 38.28 -11.94 3.70
N ARG A 706 39.45 -11.39 4.05
CA ARG A 706 40.52 -11.11 3.09
C ARG A 706 41.19 -12.39 2.62
N GLU A 707 41.43 -13.36 3.48
CA GLU A 707 41.95 -14.67 3.08
C GLU A 707 40.98 -15.37 2.12
N LEU A 708 39.67 -15.33 2.43
CA LEU A 708 38.62 -15.88 1.59
C LEU A 708 38.68 -15.33 0.16
N SER A 709 39.00 -14.04 -0.02
CA SER A 709 39.11 -13.41 -1.35
C SER A 709 40.13 -14.09 -2.27
N SER A 710 41.19 -14.67 -1.70
CA SER A 710 42.31 -15.33 -2.38
C SER A 710 42.34 -16.85 -2.21
N ALA A 711 41.34 -17.44 -1.57
CA ALA A 711 41.37 -18.86 -1.21
C ALA A 711 41.15 -19.76 -2.44
N ASP A 712 42.05 -20.73 -2.64
CA ASP A 712 41.96 -21.78 -3.68
C ASP A 712 41.37 -23.10 -3.15
N GLU A 713 41.03 -23.14 -1.86
CA GLU A 713 40.49 -24.32 -1.19
C GLU A 713 38.99 -24.51 -1.44
N ASP A 714 38.52 -25.74 -1.19
CA ASP A 714 37.08 -26.02 -1.19
C ASP A 714 36.35 -25.37 0.01
N VAL A 715 35.05 -25.15 -0.17
CA VAL A 715 34.19 -24.47 0.82
C VAL A 715 34.20 -25.17 2.18
N ASP A 716 34.21 -26.49 2.20
CA ASP A 716 34.16 -27.29 3.43
C ASP A 716 35.48 -27.22 4.21
N GLY A 717 36.63 -27.18 3.52
CA GLY A 717 37.95 -26.96 4.12
C GLY A 717 38.04 -25.61 4.82
N LEU A 718 37.57 -24.55 4.17
CA LEU A 718 37.56 -23.19 4.73
C LEU A 718 36.67 -23.10 5.98
N LEU A 719 35.44 -23.62 5.89
CA LEU A 719 34.52 -23.60 7.03
C LEU A 719 35.04 -24.43 8.22
N ARG A 720 35.63 -25.61 7.98
CA ARG A 720 36.22 -26.44 9.05
C ARG A 720 37.41 -25.76 9.71
N ARG A 721 38.25 -25.06 8.96
CA ARG A 721 39.38 -24.31 9.52
C ARG A 721 38.90 -23.13 10.36
N ALA A 722 37.93 -22.37 9.85
CA ALA A 722 37.39 -21.21 10.54
C ALA A 722 36.61 -21.58 11.81
N PHE A 723 35.84 -22.68 11.78
CA PHE A 723 34.85 -22.99 12.82
C PHE A 723 35.03 -24.32 13.54
N GLY A 724 36.04 -25.11 13.17
CA GLY A 724 36.30 -26.44 13.72
C GLY A 724 35.42 -27.53 13.12
N GLN A 725 35.50 -28.73 13.72
CA GLN A 725 34.62 -29.86 13.35
C GLN A 725 33.18 -29.63 13.85
N ARG A 726 32.23 -30.29 13.18
CA ARG A 726 30.77 -30.11 13.30
C ARG A 726 30.22 -30.44 14.68
#